data_AF-A0A9W7XL94-F1
#
_entry.id   AF-A0A9W7XL94-F1
#
_cell.length_a   1.000
_cell.length_b   1.000
_cell.length_c   1.000
_cell.angle_alpha   90.00
_cell.angle_beta   90.00
_cell.angle_gamma   90.00
#
_symmetry.space_group_name_H-M   'P 1'
#
loop_
_entity.id
_entity.type
_entity.pdbx_description
1 polymer ?
#
loop_
_entity_poly.entity_id
_entity_poly.type
_entity_poly.pdbx_seq_one_letter_code
_entity_poly.pdbx_strand_id
1 'polypeptide(L)'
;MSTIPGACKSRFWIPVTTNANSDKDSNARELSDDSTRLSFTVMSYNILCQKLVRRDLFKYASKNSLRMKPRRERMLKELKYWDADIMCLQEVGTEEWQLVLGPQCKRANYDSHMYQSLSKSHGVCISWKKDRFHLVDQAYLAMDRSMKVCDEALNTDNVALIVVLRPDLADPAEDAKSDTGGAGGKNHCPGIIVSSTHLFWHPTACYQRLQQQIALMTAVQSLQQKYPGYPVISCGDYNTTPDDAGYDLLTKHRPVALNEWQLDNLLPVYFGNEKRNESEKKENLAEESSAQPSSNDTLSYASMATAGTDAETNETLRKRRKLEEEERVAEEQLEKDVKRVQTLVSTFQGDFAPMRSCYGTYADLDPSYKTDKWAGEPIYTNYTAWKGTLDYIFYTPGMGLDVREIMSLPAERLMKPEGTPDSILDQDLYKFCMQQAVLEHYPDVYVEYGFVNRDTTARFNQRSFDWMRARIDSLSEIIATEDDIEYLRSTCSYLSDDYLQFLSKYRFDPSTEVFCSLDKERSALDLTIKGKWSQVILYEIPLLSLISEAYFKFVDRDWNYDGQYEKTIEKGNRLAQAGCNFAEFGTRRRRNFRTQDIVMAALLSIRKDSPGRLTGSSNVYLARKYGVPPIGTVGHEWTMAIAALEGTYKNGNSLALRKWNKTFKGNLGIALTDTFGTKAFFANFDYDLASKYDGVRHDSGDPTSFTVAVCDHYKSLGIDPKTKVIVFSDGLYPGSAISIKKHADQCGIKCAFGIGTNFTNDFTCASAPLIQSKAANIVIKLFRCNAKYCIKLSDVASKHTGNANELERAQSELLNAGLLAM
;
A
#
# COMPACT_ATOMS: atom_id res chain seq x y z
N MET A 1 14.34 30.76 22.79
CA MET A 1 13.87 30.18 21.52
C MET A 1 15.00 29.37 20.93
N SER A 2 15.08 28.07 21.26
CA SER A 2 16.09 27.15 20.73
C SER A 2 15.55 26.42 19.51
N THR A 3 16.38 26.38 18.48
CA THR A 3 16.15 25.75 17.18
C THR A 3 15.76 24.29 17.30
N ILE A 4 14.64 23.94 16.67
CA ILE A 4 14.21 22.57 16.40
C ILE A 4 15.33 21.86 15.60
N PRO A 5 15.89 20.73 16.06
CA PRO A 5 16.80 19.94 15.24
C PRO A 5 16.08 19.44 13.99
N GLY A 6 16.73 19.60 12.84
CA GLY A 6 16.15 19.42 11.51
C GLY A 6 15.42 18.09 11.29
N ALA A 7 14.45 18.14 10.38
CA ALA A 7 13.78 16.96 9.84
C ALA A 7 14.79 15.87 9.50
N CYS A 8 14.46 14.62 9.86
CA CYS A 8 15.23 13.44 9.48
C CYS A 8 15.53 13.53 7.98
N LYS A 9 16.82 13.50 7.59
CA LYS A 9 17.18 13.30 6.18
C LYS A 9 16.37 12.10 5.70
N SER A 10 15.69 12.23 4.56
CA SER A 10 15.01 11.10 3.92
C SER A 10 16.01 9.96 3.78
N ARG A 11 15.86 8.91 4.59
CA ARG A 11 16.71 7.72 4.52
C ARG A 11 16.18 6.87 3.38
N PHE A 12 16.95 6.74 2.32
CA PHE A 12 16.73 5.69 1.34
C PHE A 12 17.14 4.37 1.99
N TRP A 13 16.25 3.39 1.97
CA TRP A 13 16.57 2.03 2.43
C TRP A 13 17.56 1.43 1.43
N ILE A 14 18.76 1.06 1.90
CA ILE A 14 19.84 0.55 1.06
C ILE A 14 19.71 -0.97 0.97
N PRO A 15 19.42 -1.56 -0.20
CA PRO A 15 19.51 -3.00 -0.39
C PRO A 15 20.98 -3.42 -0.27
N VAL A 16 21.27 -4.44 0.53
CA VAL A 16 22.62 -5.01 0.63
C VAL A 16 22.88 -5.83 -0.63
N THR A 17 23.41 -5.21 -1.68
CA THR A 17 24.01 -5.96 -2.80
C THR A 17 25.28 -5.29 -3.27
N THR A 18 26.36 -6.07 -3.42
CA THR A 18 27.35 -5.83 -4.47
C THR A 18 27.93 -7.16 -4.96
N ASN A 19 27.36 -7.71 -6.04
CA ASN A 19 27.94 -7.54 -7.38
C ASN A 19 27.12 -8.24 -8.48
N ALA A 20 26.80 -7.44 -9.52
CA ALA A 20 26.47 -7.77 -10.90
C ALA A 20 25.19 -8.61 -11.21
N ASN A 21 24.27 -7.93 -11.92
CA ASN A 21 23.28 -8.47 -12.87
C ASN A 21 22.37 -9.63 -12.42
N SER A 22 21.13 -9.32 -12.04
CA SER A 22 19.94 -9.91 -12.66
C SER A 22 18.64 -9.27 -12.17
N ASP A 23 17.81 -8.85 -13.12
CA ASP A 23 16.37 -8.88 -12.95
C ASP A 23 15.92 -10.33 -12.71
N LYS A 24 15.08 -10.52 -11.68
CA LYS A 24 14.50 -11.78 -11.14
C LYS A 24 15.43 -12.61 -10.26
N ASP A 25 14.99 -12.88 -9.03
CA ASP A 25 14.78 -14.27 -8.61
C ASP A 25 13.82 -14.42 -7.42
N SER A 26 12.70 -15.08 -7.69
CA SER A 26 11.84 -15.75 -6.71
C SER A 26 12.40 -17.13 -6.36
N ASN A 27 13.72 -17.26 -6.26
CA ASN A 27 14.44 -18.51 -5.98
C ASN A 27 15.68 -18.23 -5.12
N ALA A 28 15.51 -17.71 -3.90
CA ALA A 28 16.57 -17.74 -2.88
C ALA A 28 16.65 -19.13 -2.20
N ARG A 29 16.67 -20.19 -3.00
CA ARG A 29 16.93 -21.58 -2.60
C ARG A 29 17.93 -22.22 -3.56
N GLU A 30 19.03 -21.54 -3.85
CA GLU A 30 20.24 -22.21 -4.32
C GLU A 30 21.29 -22.18 -3.22
N LEU A 31 21.55 -23.39 -2.73
CA LEU A 31 22.51 -23.73 -1.71
C LEU A 31 23.92 -23.43 -2.22
N SER A 32 24.65 -22.58 -1.52
CA SER A 32 26.10 -22.75 -1.43
C SER A 32 26.35 -24.07 -0.70
N ASP A 33 27.15 -24.93 -1.31
CA ASP A 33 27.51 -26.29 -0.90
C ASP A 33 28.37 -26.36 0.38
N ASP A 34 27.89 -25.75 1.47
CA ASP A 34 28.46 -25.87 2.80
C ASP A 34 27.41 -26.51 3.72
N SER A 35 27.37 -27.85 3.70
CA SER A 35 26.47 -28.72 4.47
C SER A 35 26.56 -28.56 6.00
N THR A 36 27.29 -27.56 6.50
CA THR A 36 27.59 -27.32 7.91
C THR A 36 26.91 -26.09 8.52
N ARG A 37 26.19 -25.25 7.75
CA ARG A 37 25.62 -23.97 8.24
C ARG A 37 24.12 -23.81 7.98
N LEU A 38 23.33 -23.69 9.04
CA LEU A 38 21.89 -23.36 8.96
C LEU A 38 21.68 -21.86 8.76
N SER A 39 20.91 -21.47 7.74
CA SER A 39 20.46 -20.08 7.55
C SER A 39 18.98 -19.95 7.88
N PHE A 40 18.60 -18.94 8.67
CA PHE A 40 17.21 -18.70 9.07
C PHE A 40 16.94 -17.20 9.26
N THR A 41 15.66 -16.86 9.35
CA THR A 41 15.15 -15.48 9.46
C THR A 41 14.47 -15.27 10.81
N VAL A 42 14.67 -14.07 11.38
CA VAL A 42 14.04 -13.65 12.63
C VAL A 42 13.29 -12.34 12.40
N MET A 43 12.05 -12.28 12.87
CA MET A 43 11.20 -11.10 12.87
C MET A 43 10.87 -10.69 14.29
N SER A 44 10.94 -9.40 14.61
CA SER A 44 10.45 -8.83 15.88
C SER A 44 9.52 -7.66 15.61
N TYR A 45 8.26 -7.73 16.06
CA TYR A 45 7.27 -6.66 15.91
C TYR A 45 6.46 -6.40 17.18
N ASN A 46 6.39 -5.13 17.59
CA ASN A 46 5.36 -4.61 18.47
C ASN A 46 4.07 -4.35 17.67
N ILE A 47 3.06 -5.20 17.87
CA ILE A 47 1.82 -5.14 17.08
C ILE A 47 0.74 -4.23 17.70
N LEU A 48 1.04 -3.57 18.83
CA LEU A 48 0.20 -2.63 19.56
C LEU A 48 -1.23 -3.14 19.80
N CYS A 49 -1.50 -3.67 20.99
CA CYS A 49 -2.84 -4.14 21.36
C CYS A 49 -3.88 -3.01 21.18
N GLN A 50 -5.07 -3.33 20.66
CA GLN A 50 -6.14 -2.33 20.48
C GLN A 50 -6.47 -1.56 21.77
N LYS A 51 -6.34 -2.21 22.92
CA LYS A 51 -6.60 -1.62 24.24
C LYS A 51 -5.53 -0.63 24.70
N LEU A 52 -4.36 -0.62 24.06
CA LEU A 52 -3.25 0.29 24.37
C LEU A 52 -3.25 1.55 23.49
N VAL A 53 -4.13 1.62 22.49
CA VAL A 53 -4.23 2.76 21.58
C VAL A 53 -4.71 4.02 22.32
N ARG A 54 -3.85 5.05 22.36
CA ARG A 54 -4.12 6.37 22.94
C ARG A 54 -3.97 7.47 21.89
N ARG A 55 -5.07 8.14 21.50
CA ARG A 55 -5.07 9.10 20.36
C ARG A 55 -4.17 10.31 20.58
N ASP A 56 -4.05 10.74 21.83
CA ASP A 56 -3.17 11.80 22.29
C ASP A 56 -1.67 11.46 22.11
N LEU A 57 -1.31 10.18 22.14
CA LEU A 57 0.06 9.72 21.87
C LEU A 57 0.31 9.54 20.37
N PHE A 58 -0.70 9.08 19.61
CA PHE A 58 -0.58 8.79 18.17
C PHE A 58 -1.17 9.89 17.27
N LYS A 59 -0.87 11.17 17.53
CA LYS A 59 -1.46 12.33 16.82
C LYS A 59 -1.22 12.34 15.30
N TYR A 60 -0.15 11.68 14.85
CA TYR A 60 0.21 11.55 13.43
C TYR A 60 -0.58 10.47 12.69
N ALA A 61 -1.20 9.53 13.41
CA ALA A 61 -1.89 8.38 12.81
C ALA A 61 -3.36 8.69 12.53
N SER A 62 -3.84 8.35 11.33
CA SER A 62 -5.24 8.55 10.98
C SER A 62 -6.17 7.66 11.81
N LYS A 63 -7.43 8.09 12.00
CA LYS A 63 -8.45 7.34 12.75
C LYS A 63 -8.65 5.91 12.24
N ASN A 64 -8.51 5.71 10.92
CA ASN A 64 -8.62 4.38 10.33
C ASN A 64 -7.38 3.53 10.57
N SER A 65 -6.18 4.12 10.60
CA SER A 65 -4.92 3.38 10.85
C SER A 65 -4.80 2.85 12.27
N LEU A 66 -5.50 3.46 13.24
CA LEU A 66 -5.49 3.03 14.65
C LEU A 66 -6.55 1.96 15.00
N ARG A 67 -7.42 1.60 14.06
CA ARG A 67 -8.47 0.59 14.27
C ARG A 67 -7.95 -0.81 13.95
N MET A 68 -8.30 -1.80 14.77
CA MET A 68 -7.80 -3.18 14.65
C MET A 68 -8.16 -3.80 13.32
N LYS A 69 -9.40 -3.63 12.84
CA LYS A 69 -9.88 -4.28 11.59
C LYS A 69 -8.99 -3.98 10.37
N PRO A 70 -8.75 -2.71 9.97
CA PRO A 70 -7.86 -2.41 8.84
C PRO A 70 -6.38 -2.72 9.14
N ARG A 71 -5.92 -2.54 10.39
CA ARG A 71 -4.54 -2.91 10.80
C ARG A 71 -4.27 -4.40 10.63
N ARG A 72 -5.21 -5.24 11.07
CA ARG A 72 -5.13 -6.70 11.02
C ARG A 72 -4.88 -7.21 9.61
N GLU A 73 -5.62 -6.69 8.62
CA GLU A 73 -5.47 -7.10 7.23
C GLU A 73 -4.06 -6.81 6.70
N ARG A 74 -3.50 -5.65 7.03
CA ARG A 74 -2.12 -5.28 6.66
C ARG A 74 -1.09 -6.12 7.40
N MET A 75 -1.25 -6.25 8.72
CA MET A 75 -0.37 -7.03 9.58
C MET A 75 -0.29 -8.49 9.11
N LEU A 76 -1.43 -9.15 8.85
CA LEU A 76 -1.43 -10.53 8.36
C LEU A 76 -0.76 -10.67 6.98
N LYS A 77 -0.90 -9.66 6.11
CA LYS A 77 -0.25 -9.63 4.80
C LYS A 77 1.26 -9.51 4.93
N GLU A 78 1.72 -8.68 5.85
CA GLU A 78 3.14 -8.47 6.14
C GLU A 78 3.79 -9.70 6.79
N LEU A 79 3.15 -10.28 7.81
CA LEU A 79 3.60 -11.53 8.43
C LEU A 79 3.73 -12.65 7.38
N LYS A 80 2.75 -12.76 6.47
CA LYS A 80 2.76 -13.74 5.38
C LYS A 80 3.82 -13.42 4.31
N TYR A 81 4.06 -12.14 4.03
CA TYR A 81 5.01 -11.72 3.00
C TYR A 81 6.44 -12.14 3.37
N TRP A 82 6.82 -11.93 4.62
CA TRP A 82 8.15 -12.30 5.10
C TRP A 82 8.31 -13.78 5.44
N ASP A 83 7.24 -14.39 5.97
CA ASP A 83 7.22 -15.79 6.37
C ASP A 83 8.45 -16.22 7.21
N ALA A 84 8.82 -15.38 8.19
CA ALA A 84 10.06 -15.53 8.95
C ALA A 84 10.11 -16.82 9.78
N ASP A 85 11.25 -17.49 9.83
CA ASP A 85 11.37 -18.78 10.51
C ASP A 85 11.08 -18.71 12.02
N ILE A 86 11.42 -17.58 12.64
CA ILE A 86 11.12 -17.25 14.04
C ILE A 86 10.49 -15.85 14.11
N MET A 87 9.32 -15.74 14.72
CA MET A 87 8.59 -14.48 14.92
C MET A 87 8.42 -14.17 16.40
N CYS A 88 8.89 -13.00 16.83
CA CYS A 88 8.70 -12.46 18.18
C CYS A 88 7.72 -11.28 18.11
N LEU A 89 6.52 -11.45 18.69
CA LEU A 89 5.48 -10.42 18.68
C LEU A 89 5.28 -9.85 20.09
N GLN A 90 5.20 -8.53 20.21
CA GLN A 90 4.94 -7.82 21.46
C GLN A 90 3.57 -7.11 21.44
N GLU A 91 3.05 -6.83 22.64
CA GLU A 91 1.72 -6.23 22.84
C GLU A 91 0.59 -7.00 22.13
N VAL A 92 0.70 -8.32 22.11
CA VAL A 92 -0.28 -9.21 21.48
C VAL A 92 -1.54 -9.27 22.33
N GLY A 93 -2.65 -8.71 21.85
CA GLY A 93 -3.94 -8.76 22.55
C GLY A 93 -4.50 -10.18 22.65
N THR A 94 -5.00 -10.57 23.83
CA THR A 94 -5.49 -11.94 24.10
C THR A 94 -6.56 -12.40 23.11
N GLU A 95 -7.54 -11.53 22.84
CA GLU A 95 -8.66 -11.82 21.93
C GLU A 95 -8.18 -11.94 20.47
N GLU A 96 -7.28 -11.05 20.04
CA GLU A 96 -6.70 -11.08 18.69
C GLU A 96 -5.89 -12.36 18.48
N TRP A 97 -5.14 -12.79 19.49
CA TRP A 97 -4.41 -14.05 19.47
C TRP A 97 -5.34 -15.25 19.31
N GLN A 98 -6.35 -15.36 20.17
CA GLN A 98 -7.26 -16.50 20.21
C GLN A 98 -8.11 -16.62 18.94
N LEU A 99 -8.62 -15.49 18.42
CA LEU A 99 -9.58 -15.50 17.32
C LEU A 99 -8.91 -15.43 15.94
N VAL A 100 -7.70 -14.86 15.84
CA VAL A 100 -7.09 -14.53 14.54
C VAL A 100 -5.64 -15.00 14.45
N LEU A 101 -4.72 -14.39 15.19
CA LEU A 101 -3.28 -14.57 14.96
C LEU A 101 -2.82 -16.00 15.23
N GLY A 102 -3.23 -16.62 16.34
CA GLY A 102 -2.89 -18.00 16.68
C GLY A 102 -3.36 -19.00 15.61
N PRO A 103 -4.65 -18.97 15.21
CA PRO A 103 -5.13 -19.78 14.09
C PRO A 103 -4.39 -19.55 12.76
N GLN A 104 -4.01 -18.31 12.44
CA GLN A 104 -3.24 -18.01 11.23
C GLN A 104 -1.81 -18.54 11.30
N CYS A 105 -1.12 -18.37 12.44
CA CYS A 105 0.22 -18.94 12.66
C CYS A 105 0.19 -20.46 12.49
N LYS A 106 -0.79 -21.14 13.08
CA LYS A 106 -0.97 -22.59 12.93
C LYS A 106 -1.17 -23.01 11.46
N ARG A 107 -1.97 -22.26 10.69
CA ARG A 107 -2.15 -22.52 9.25
C ARG A 107 -0.88 -22.27 8.44
N ALA A 108 -0.01 -21.39 8.89
CA ALA A 108 1.26 -21.05 8.25
C ALA A 108 2.45 -21.91 8.75
N ASN A 109 2.18 -23.08 9.35
CA ASN A 109 3.17 -24.03 9.85
C ASN A 109 4.03 -23.55 11.04
N TYR A 110 3.49 -22.66 11.87
CA TYR A 110 4.16 -22.25 13.09
C TYR A 110 3.68 -23.05 14.31
N ASP A 111 4.59 -23.34 15.23
CA ASP A 111 4.26 -23.49 16.64
C ASP A 111 4.43 -22.15 17.34
N SER A 112 3.65 -21.92 18.38
CA SER A 112 3.55 -20.58 18.98
C SER A 112 3.22 -20.65 20.45
N HIS A 113 4.04 -20.00 21.27
CA HIS A 113 3.77 -19.80 22.69
C HIS A 113 3.50 -18.32 22.98
N MET A 114 2.40 -18.06 23.68
CA MET A 114 1.98 -16.72 24.08
C MET A 114 1.90 -16.63 25.60
N TYR A 115 2.48 -15.57 26.17
CA TYR A 115 2.51 -15.34 27.61
C TYR A 115 2.05 -13.92 27.94
N GLN A 116 1.21 -13.81 28.96
CA GLN A 116 0.69 -12.55 29.48
C GLN A 116 0.55 -12.61 31.00
N SER A 117 0.60 -11.44 31.64
CA SER A 117 0.21 -11.32 33.05
C SER A 117 -1.30 -11.50 33.20
N LEU A 118 -1.74 -12.04 34.35
CA LEU A 118 -3.16 -12.18 34.70
C LEU A 118 -3.89 -10.83 34.80
N SER A 119 -3.17 -9.75 35.12
CA SER A 119 -3.70 -8.39 35.21
C SER A 119 -3.79 -7.68 33.86
N LYS A 120 -3.20 -8.25 32.79
CA LYS A 120 -3.13 -7.63 31.47
C LYS A 120 -3.94 -8.42 30.44
N SER A 121 -4.39 -7.71 29.42
CA SER A 121 -5.10 -8.27 28.27
C SER A 121 -4.25 -8.27 26.99
N HIS A 122 -2.94 -8.17 27.17
CA HIS A 122 -1.94 -8.30 26.13
C HIS A 122 -0.67 -8.92 26.73
N GLY A 123 0.19 -9.44 25.86
CA GLY A 123 1.45 -10.05 26.27
C GLY A 123 2.43 -10.17 25.11
N VAL A 124 3.31 -11.16 25.19
CA VAL A 124 4.32 -11.47 24.17
C VAL A 124 4.07 -12.85 23.58
N CYS A 125 4.45 -13.04 22.33
CA CYS A 125 4.40 -14.32 21.64
C CYS A 125 5.72 -14.61 20.94
N ILE A 126 6.16 -15.87 20.98
CA ILE A 126 7.24 -16.37 20.13
C ILE A 126 6.66 -17.52 19.31
N SER A 127 6.82 -17.44 17.99
CA SER A 127 6.41 -18.46 17.04
C SER A 127 7.59 -18.94 16.21
N TRP A 128 7.66 -20.22 15.88
CA TRP A 128 8.74 -20.80 15.05
C TRP A 128 8.19 -21.85 14.09
N LYS A 129 8.86 -22.01 12.93
CA LYS A 129 8.50 -23.01 11.91
C LYS A 129 8.73 -24.43 12.42
N LYS A 130 7.66 -25.25 12.42
CA LYS A 130 7.66 -26.62 12.95
C LYS A 130 8.57 -27.59 12.20
N ASP A 131 8.77 -27.31 10.92
CA ASP A 131 9.62 -28.08 10.01
C ASP A 131 11.09 -27.63 10.04
N ARG A 132 11.43 -26.66 10.90
CA ARG A 132 12.78 -26.11 11.00
C ARG A 132 13.35 -26.07 12.41
N PHE A 133 12.50 -25.94 13.42
CA PHE A 133 12.90 -25.82 14.81
C PHE A 133 11.99 -26.64 15.73
N HIS A 134 12.62 -27.30 16.69
CA HIS A 134 11.97 -28.05 17.76
C HIS A 134 12.20 -27.36 19.09
N LEU A 135 11.15 -27.27 19.91
CA LEU A 135 11.25 -26.69 21.25
C LEU A 135 11.97 -27.66 22.20
N VAL A 136 13.03 -27.18 22.85
CA VAL A 136 13.82 -27.91 23.84
C VAL A 136 13.44 -27.50 25.26
N ASP A 137 13.30 -26.20 25.51
CA ASP A 137 13.04 -25.65 26.83
C ASP A 137 12.34 -24.29 26.72
N GLN A 138 11.79 -23.80 27.83
CA GLN A 138 11.10 -22.52 27.88
C GLN A 138 11.09 -21.91 29.27
N ALA A 139 11.03 -20.59 29.34
CA ALA A 139 10.85 -19.84 30.58
C ALA A 139 9.83 -18.71 30.39
N TYR A 140 9.01 -18.53 31.42
CA TYR A 140 8.01 -17.45 31.52
C TYR A 140 8.40 -16.54 32.67
N LEU A 141 8.61 -15.26 32.37
CA LEU A 141 9.16 -14.33 33.35
C LEU A 141 8.16 -13.21 33.65
N ALA A 142 7.75 -13.12 34.92
CA ALA A 142 7.06 -11.96 35.45
C ALA A 142 8.11 -10.97 35.97
N MET A 143 8.42 -9.93 35.20
CA MET A 143 9.63 -9.12 35.39
C MET A 143 9.75 -8.53 36.79
N ASP A 144 8.70 -7.86 37.25
CA ASP A 144 8.70 -7.10 38.50
C ASP A 144 8.71 -8.00 39.76
N ARG A 145 8.43 -9.31 39.61
CA ARG A 145 8.52 -10.30 40.69
C ARG A 145 9.85 -11.06 40.70
N SER A 146 10.53 -11.10 39.56
CA SER A 146 11.74 -11.89 39.37
C SER A 146 13.00 -11.14 39.83
N MET A 147 12.92 -9.82 39.91
CA MET A 147 13.94 -8.98 40.51
C MET A 147 13.26 -7.83 41.27
N LYS A 148 13.22 -7.92 42.61
CA LYS A 148 12.83 -6.81 43.49
C LYS A 148 14.05 -6.34 44.26
N VAL A 149 14.71 -5.31 43.74
CA VAL A 149 15.79 -4.62 44.47
C VAL A 149 15.20 -3.65 45.51
N CYS A 150 13.93 -3.25 45.34
CA CYS A 150 13.19 -2.38 46.24
C CYS A 150 11.69 -2.78 46.29
N ASP A 151 11.09 -2.79 47.48
CA ASP A 151 9.67 -3.08 47.68
C ASP A 151 8.73 -1.96 47.20
N GLU A 152 9.25 -0.74 47.05
CA GLU A 152 8.52 0.46 46.58
C GLU A 152 8.58 0.64 45.05
N ALA A 153 9.23 -0.26 44.33
CA ALA A 153 9.34 -0.19 42.87
C ALA A 153 7.96 -0.32 42.20
N LEU A 154 7.80 0.37 41.07
CA LEU A 154 6.55 0.37 40.31
C LEU A 154 6.23 -1.05 39.82
N ASN A 155 5.05 -1.57 40.20
CA ASN A 155 4.58 -2.83 39.62
C ASN A 155 3.92 -2.55 38.27
N THR A 156 4.63 -2.87 37.20
CA THR A 156 4.18 -2.68 35.81
C THR A 156 3.46 -3.91 35.25
N ASP A 157 3.66 -5.08 35.85
CA ASP A 157 3.24 -6.40 35.37
C ASP A 157 3.72 -6.71 33.94
N ASN A 158 4.90 -6.22 33.55
CA ASN A 158 5.54 -6.58 32.28
C ASN A 158 6.09 -8.02 32.34
N VAL A 159 6.14 -8.66 31.17
CA VAL A 159 6.49 -10.08 31.04
C VAL A 159 7.56 -10.31 29.97
N ALA A 160 8.28 -11.41 30.08
CA ALA A 160 9.07 -11.98 29.00
C ALA A 160 8.75 -13.45 28.79
N LEU A 161 8.98 -13.88 27.55
CA LEU A 161 8.97 -15.27 27.14
C LEU A 161 10.35 -15.61 26.58
N ILE A 162 10.90 -16.74 26.99
CA ILE A 162 12.15 -17.30 26.48
C ILE A 162 11.87 -18.71 26.00
N VAL A 163 12.35 -19.05 24.81
CA VAL A 163 12.31 -20.40 24.26
C VAL A 163 13.72 -20.84 23.88
N VAL A 164 14.00 -22.12 24.04
CA VAL A 164 15.23 -22.77 23.58
C VAL A 164 14.84 -23.67 22.42
N LEU A 165 15.38 -23.38 21.23
CA LEU A 165 15.03 -24.07 20.00
C LEU A 165 16.23 -24.85 19.48
N ARG A 166 16.01 -26.09 19.03
CA ARG A 166 17.00 -26.88 18.31
C ARG A 166 16.61 -26.91 16.82
N PRO A 167 17.53 -26.62 15.90
CA PRO A 167 17.22 -26.71 14.48
C PRO A 167 17.08 -28.16 14.01
N ASP A 168 16.23 -28.38 13.01
CA ASP A 168 16.04 -29.66 12.36
C ASP A 168 17.08 -29.83 11.23
N LEU A 169 18.24 -30.39 11.58
CA LEU A 169 19.29 -30.81 10.65
C LEU A 169 19.30 -32.34 10.65
N ALA A 170 19.05 -32.97 9.51
CA ALA A 170 18.83 -34.42 9.42
C ALA A 170 20.05 -35.26 9.85
N ASP A 171 19.94 -35.99 10.97
CA ASP A 171 19.83 -37.46 11.02
C ASP A 171 19.31 -37.91 12.42
N PRO A 172 18.01 -38.25 12.57
CA PRO A 172 17.43 -38.67 13.85
C PRO A 172 18.06 -39.96 14.43
N ALA A 173 18.80 -40.73 13.63
CA ALA A 173 19.38 -42.01 14.05
C ALA A 173 20.66 -41.86 14.92
N GLU A 174 21.30 -40.69 14.90
CA GLU A 174 22.47 -40.41 15.77
C GLU A 174 22.08 -39.86 17.14
N ASP A 175 20.99 -39.08 17.24
CA ASP A 175 20.57 -38.42 18.48
C ASP A 175 20.08 -39.40 19.56
N ALA A 176 19.40 -40.48 19.16
CA ALA A 176 18.84 -41.47 20.10
C ALA A 176 19.90 -42.36 20.82
N LYS A 177 21.19 -42.23 20.47
CA LYS A 177 22.28 -43.00 21.11
C LYS A 177 23.10 -42.18 22.13
N SER A 178 22.80 -40.90 22.33
CA SER A 178 23.65 -39.98 23.10
C SER A 178 23.27 -39.79 24.58
N ASP A 179 22.19 -40.43 25.06
CA ASP A 179 21.75 -40.34 26.48
C ASP A 179 22.60 -41.17 27.46
N THR A 180 23.77 -41.67 27.05
CA THR A 180 24.74 -42.32 27.95
C THR A 180 25.99 -41.47 28.08
N GLY A 181 26.16 -40.87 29.25
CA GLY A 181 27.22 -39.92 29.56
C GLY A 181 28.62 -40.42 29.20
N GLY A 182 29.24 -39.74 28.24
CA GLY A 182 30.64 -39.94 27.86
C GLY A 182 31.23 -38.64 27.34
N ALA A 183 32.21 -38.11 28.07
CA ALA A 183 33.00 -36.96 27.64
C ALA A 183 33.88 -37.36 26.44
N GLY A 184 33.52 -36.90 25.24
CA GLY A 184 34.32 -37.11 24.02
C GLY A 184 33.63 -36.50 22.80
N GLY A 185 34.22 -35.46 22.22
CA GLY A 185 33.60 -34.59 21.21
C GLY A 185 33.13 -35.27 19.93
N LYS A 186 31.90 -34.94 19.53
CA LYS A 186 31.37 -34.96 18.16
C LYS A 186 30.40 -33.78 17.99
N ASN A 187 30.36 -33.19 16.79
CA ASN A 187 29.67 -31.95 16.44
C ASN A 187 28.15 -31.98 16.76
N HIS A 188 27.78 -31.56 17.96
CA HIS A 188 26.40 -31.23 18.29
C HIS A 188 26.03 -29.93 17.57
N CYS A 189 24.95 -29.90 16.78
CA CYS A 189 24.45 -28.63 16.29
C CYS A 189 23.95 -27.81 17.49
N PRO A 190 24.57 -26.65 17.80
CA PRO A 190 24.11 -25.83 18.92
C PRO A 190 22.69 -25.34 18.62
N GLY A 191 21.78 -25.50 19.58
CA GLY A 191 20.49 -24.84 19.53
C GLY A 191 20.64 -23.34 19.79
N ILE A 192 19.51 -22.63 19.83
CA ILE A 192 19.46 -21.18 19.99
C ILE A 192 18.50 -20.81 21.13
N ILE A 193 18.84 -19.78 21.89
CA ILE A 193 17.99 -19.22 22.94
C ILE A 193 17.35 -17.95 22.39
N VAL A 194 16.02 -17.90 22.33
CA VAL A 194 15.28 -16.75 21.81
C VAL A 194 14.39 -16.16 22.90
N SER A 195 14.56 -14.87 23.19
CA SER A 195 13.70 -14.14 24.13
C SER A 195 12.92 -13.01 23.45
N SER A 196 11.74 -12.72 23.99
CA SER A 196 10.89 -11.59 23.56
C SER A 196 10.29 -10.89 24.78
N THR A 197 10.37 -9.56 24.80
CA THR A 197 9.78 -8.72 25.84
C THR A 197 9.30 -7.38 25.29
N HIS A 198 8.53 -6.65 26.09
CA HIS A 198 8.38 -5.21 25.93
C HIS A 198 8.60 -4.59 27.31
N LEU A 199 9.62 -3.73 27.44
CA LEU A 199 9.95 -3.06 28.69
C LEU A 199 9.00 -1.89 28.96
N PHE A 200 9.06 -1.32 30.15
CA PHE A 200 8.16 -0.24 30.54
C PHE A 200 8.33 1.03 29.66
N TRP A 201 7.22 1.51 29.10
CA TRP A 201 7.19 2.49 28.01
C TRP A 201 7.44 3.95 28.43
N HIS A 202 7.28 4.30 29.72
CA HIS A 202 7.26 5.70 30.14
C HIS A 202 8.62 6.38 29.95
N PRO A 203 8.71 7.56 29.29
CA PRO A 203 9.99 8.18 28.91
C PRO A 203 11.03 8.27 30.04
N THR A 204 10.61 8.76 31.21
CA THR A 204 11.49 9.01 32.36
C THR A 204 11.77 7.77 33.22
N ALA A 205 11.21 6.60 32.90
CA ALA A 205 11.30 5.43 33.75
C ALA A 205 12.52 4.53 33.42
N CYS A 206 13.70 5.12 33.21
CA CYS A 206 14.91 4.37 32.87
C CYS A 206 15.31 3.38 33.98
N TYR A 207 15.12 3.75 35.25
CA TYR A 207 15.30 2.86 36.40
C TYR A 207 14.52 1.55 36.25
N GLN A 208 13.20 1.67 35.99
CA GLN A 208 12.31 0.51 35.87
C GLN A 208 12.70 -0.37 34.68
N ARG A 209 13.04 0.24 33.54
CA ARG A 209 13.51 -0.51 32.36
C ARG A 209 14.80 -1.27 32.65
N LEU A 210 15.77 -0.65 33.32
CA LEU A 210 17.03 -1.30 33.68
C LEU A 210 16.80 -2.50 34.61
N GLN A 211 15.95 -2.35 35.63
CA GLN A 211 15.57 -3.46 36.51
C GLN A 211 14.97 -4.64 35.73
N GLN A 212 14.05 -4.37 34.80
CA GLN A 212 13.42 -5.39 33.97
C GLN A 212 14.42 -6.04 32.99
N GLN A 213 15.35 -5.25 32.45
CA GLN A 213 16.42 -5.74 31.59
C GLN A 213 17.35 -6.70 32.35
N ILE A 214 17.74 -6.38 33.59
CA ILE A 214 18.55 -7.28 34.42
C ILE A 214 17.80 -8.58 34.69
N ALA A 215 16.51 -8.52 35.04
CA ALA A 215 15.70 -9.71 35.27
C ALA A 215 15.68 -10.63 34.04
N LEU A 216 15.50 -10.06 32.84
CA LEU A 216 15.55 -10.80 31.59
C LEU A 216 16.91 -11.45 31.34
N MET A 217 17.99 -10.68 31.47
CA MET A 217 19.35 -11.17 31.21
C MET A 217 19.79 -12.23 32.22
N THR A 218 19.33 -12.14 33.47
CA THR A 218 19.56 -13.18 34.50
C THR A 218 18.88 -14.50 34.12
N ALA A 219 17.65 -14.45 33.63
CA ALA A 219 16.93 -15.64 33.17
C ALA A 219 17.56 -16.26 31.92
N VAL A 220 17.95 -15.41 30.95
CA VAL A 220 18.68 -15.84 29.75
C VAL A 220 20.00 -16.49 30.12
N GLN A 221 20.78 -15.88 31.03
CA GLN A 221 22.04 -16.43 31.48
C GLN A 221 21.87 -17.79 32.17
N SER A 222 20.83 -17.94 33.00
CA SER A 222 20.53 -19.23 33.66
C SER A 222 20.28 -20.34 32.63
N LEU A 223 19.60 -20.02 31.51
CA LEU A 223 19.43 -20.94 30.40
C LEU A 223 20.72 -21.16 29.61
N GLN A 224 21.55 -20.13 29.43
CA GLN A 224 22.83 -20.25 28.74
C GLN A 224 23.85 -21.09 29.55
N GLN A 225 23.78 -21.06 30.88
CA GLN A 225 24.54 -21.96 31.76
C GLN A 225 24.05 -23.41 31.64
N LYS A 226 22.73 -23.61 31.49
CA LYS A 226 22.12 -24.93 31.26
C LYS A 226 22.45 -25.48 29.85
N TYR A 227 22.56 -24.61 28.86
CA TYR A 227 22.84 -24.93 27.45
C TYR A 227 24.10 -24.19 26.97
N PRO A 228 25.29 -24.61 27.43
CA PRO A 228 26.53 -23.93 27.09
C PRO A 228 26.80 -23.98 25.58
N GLY A 229 27.21 -22.85 25.02
CA GLY A 229 27.50 -22.71 23.58
C GLY A 229 26.30 -22.37 22.70
N TYR A 230 25.08 -22.31 23.24
CA TYR A 230 23.91 -21.86 22.49
C TYR A 230 23.96 -20.32 22.36
N PRO A 231 23.93 -19.75 21.14
CA PRO A 231 23.82 -18.30 20.97
C PRO A 231 22.45 -17.80 21.41
N VAL A 232 22.41 -16.53 21.82
CA VAL A 232 21.20 -15.86 22.28
C VAL A 232 20.75 -14.85 21.23
N ILE A 233 19.44 -14.81 20.98
CA ILE A 233 18.74 -13.75 20.26
C ILE A 233 17.70 -13.16 21.20
N SER A 234 17.85 -11.89 21.58
CA SER A 234 16.84 -11.18 22.35
C SER A 234 16.14 -10.14 21.50
N CYS A 235 14.87 -10.39 21.24
CA CYS A 235 13.96 -9.51 20.52
C CYS A 235 13.13 -8.65 21.48
N GLY A 236 12.65 -7.52 20.97
CA GLY A 236 11.51 -6.81 21.53
C GLY A 236 11.71 -5.32 21.75
N ASP A 237 10.71 -4.71 22.38
CA ASP A 237 10.66 -3.27 22.63
C ASP A 237 11.36 -2.94 23.95
N TYR A 238 12.65 -2.64 23.88
CA TYR A 238 13.45 -2.27 25.04
C TYR A 238 13.20 -0.84 25.51
N ASN A 239 12.51 0.00 24.73
CA ASN A 239 12.27 1.41 25.05
C ASN A 239 13.54 2.18 25.47
N THR A 240 14.68 1.90 24.81
CA THR A 240 16.01 2.50 25.11
C THR A 240 16.67 3.01 23.83
N THR A 241 17.38 4.13 23.90
CA THR A 241 18.17 4.70 22.80
C THR A 241 19.67 4.37 22.97
N PRO A 242 20.49 4.52 21.92
CA PRO A 242 21.94 4.30 22.02
C PRO A 242 22.69 5.19 23.01
N ASP A 243 22.11 6.34 23.41
CA ASP A 243 22.67 7.23 24.45
C ASP A 243 22.32 6.76 25.89
N ASP A 244 21.31 5.89 26.05
CA ASP A 244 20.82 5.49 27.37
C ASP A 244 21.73 4.46 28.05
N ALA A 245 21.79 4.53 29.38
CA ALA A 245 22.58 3.60 30.20
C ALA A 245 22.23 2.12 29.95
N GLY A 246 20.94 1.81 29.72
CA GLY A 246 20.47 0.44 29.48
C GLY A 246 21.08 -0.17 28.21
N TYR A 247 21.21 0.61 27.13
CA TYR A 247 21.84 0.18 25.89
C TYR A 247 23.35 -0.02 26.08
N ASP A 248 24.03 0.94 26.70
CA ASP A 248 25.46 0.87 26.98
C ASP A 248 25.83 -0.34 27.84
N LEU A 249 25.07 -0.58 28.91
CA LEU A 249 25.27 -1.73 29.78
C LEU A 249 25.12 -3.06 29.03
N LEU A 250 24.17 -3.14 28.09
CA LEU A 250 23.90 -4.36 27.31
C LEU A 250 24.95 -4.62 26.22
N THR A 251 25.50 -3.57 25.62
CA THR A 251 26.30 -3.67 24.38
C THR A 251 27.80 -3.45 24.56
N LYS A 252 28.24 -2.71 25.58
CA LYS A 252 29.66 -2.41 25.78
C LYS A 252 30.37 -3.51 26.57
N HIS A 253 31.67 -3.65 26.30
CA HIS A 253 32.55 -4.47 27.13
C HIS A 253 32.67 -3.87 28.53
N ARG A 254 32.69 -4.75 29.53
CA ARG A 254 32.76 -4.37 30.94
C ARG A 254 34.20 -4.08 31.37
N PRO A 255 34.42 -3.20 32.36
CA PRO A 255 33.40 -2.41 33.07
C PRO A 255 32.89 -1.25 32.22
N VAL A 256 31.58 -0.96 32.31
CA VAL A 256 30.94 0.13 31.56
C VAL A 256 30.92 1.38 32.43
N ALA A 257 31.62 2.44 32.01
CA ALA A 257 31.57 3.74 32.66
C ALA A 257 30.38 4.55 32.15
N LEU A 258 29.44 4.86 33.03
CA LEU A 258 28.29 5.73 32.74
C LEU A 258 28.63 7.19 33.03
N ASN A 259 28.15 8.11 32.20
CA ASN A 259 28.30 9.55 32.43
C ASN A 259 27.25 10.08 33.43
N GLU A 260 27.43 11.32 33.89
CA GLU A 260 26.55 11.97 34.87
C GLU A 260 25.09 12.00 34.41
N TRP A 261 24.83 12.39 33.17
CA TRP A 261 23.48 12.42 32.59
C TRP A 261 22.81 11.03 32.57
N GLN A 262 23.57 9.98 32.26
CA GLN A 262 23.08 8.59 32.28
C GLN A 262 22.73 8.15 33.70
N LEU A 263 23.53 8.53 34.70
CA LEU A 263 23.27 8.23 36.11
C LEU A 263 22.05 8.99 36.63
N ASP A 264 21.91 10.27 36.29
CA ASP A 264 20.77 11.11 36.68
C ASP A 264 19.45 10.56 36.13
N ASN A 265 19.44 10.13 34.86
CA ASN A 265 18.25 9.53 34.26
C ASN A 265 17.86 8.17 34.85
N LEU A 266 18.81 7.49 35.50
CA LEU A 266 18.53 6.22 36.19
C LEU A 266 17.90 6.42 37.57
N LEU A 267 17.72 7.65 38.06
CA LEU A 267 17.02 7.87 39.32
C LEU A 267 15.55 7.43 39.23
N PRO A 268 14.99 6.76 40.25
CA PRO A 268 13.60 6.33 40.26
C PRO A 268 12.60 7.49 40.10
N VAL A 269 11.54 7.26 39.32
CA VAL A 269 10.43 8.21 39.19
C VAL A 269 9.20 7.65 39.90
N TYR A 270 8.69 8.41 40.87
CA TYR A 270 7.53 8.03 41.67
C TYR A 270 6.23 8.50 41.02
N PHE A 271 5.49 7.57 40.43
CA PHE A 271 4.21 7.86 39.79
C PHE A 271 3.09 7.89 40.85
N GLY A 272 2.88 9.05 41.47
CA GLY A 272 1.81 9.21 42.47
C GLY A 272 1.83 10.51 43.25
N ASN A 273 1.44 11.63 42.63
CA ASN A 273 0.84 12.80 43.31
C ASN A 273 0.30 13.88 42.33
N GLU A 274 0.02 13.55 41.07
CA GLU A 274 -0.47 14.54 40.09
C GLU A 274 -1.89 15.08 40.39
N LYS A 275 -2.66 14.40 41.25
CA LYS A 275 -3.99 14.89 41.67
C LYS A 275 -3.98 16.02 42.70
N ARG A 276 -2.84 16.31 43.36
CA ARG A 276 -2.73 17.44 44.32
C ARG A 276 -2.26 18.74 43.66
N ASN A 277 -1.40 18.66 42.66
CA ASN A 277 -0.83 19.84 42.00
C ASN A 277 -1.72 20.45 40.91
N GLU A 278 -2.75 19.72 40.42
CA GLU A 278 -3.76 20.30 39.52
C GLU A 278 -4.77 21.21 40.25
N SER A 279 -5.04 20.96 41.55
CA SER A 279 -5.85 21.86 42.38
C SER A 279 -5.13 23.18 42.67
N GLU A 280 -3.83 23.14 43.00
CA GLU A 280 -3.04 24.35 43.27
C GLU A 280 -2.71 25.15 41.99
N LYS A 281 -2.54 24.48 40.84
CA LYS A 281 -2.42 25.17 39.54
C LYS A 281 -3.72 25.82 39.07
N LYS A 282 -4.89 25.29 39.46
CA LYS A 282 -6.18 25.90 39.12
C LYS A 282 -6.54 27.10 40.00
N GLU A 283 -6.08 27.15 41.26
CA GLU A 283 -6.25 28.34 42.11
C GLU A 283 -5.32 29.49 41.68
N ASN A 284 -4.07 29.20 41.31
CA ASN A 284 -3.14 30.25 40.85
C ASN A 284 -3.44 30.81 39.45
N LEU A 285 -4.15 30.06 38.59
CA LEU A 285 -4.59 30.55 37.26
C LEU A 285 -5.91 31.34 37.30
N ALA A 286 -6.61 31.36 38.43
CA ALA A 286 -7.85 32.13 38.61
C ALA A 286 -7.61 33.56 39.13
N GLU A 287 -6.46 33.84 39.74
CA GLU A 287 -6.09 35.19 40.22
C GLU A 287 -5.33 36.03 39.18
N GLU A 288 -4.73 35.41 38.15
CA GLU A 288 -4.02 36.14 37.08
C GLU A 288 -4.92 36.64 35.94
N SER A 289 -6.24 36.39 35.96
CA SER A 289 -7.17 36.86 34.92
C SER A 289 -7.81 38.24 35.20
N SER A 290 -7.36 38.99 36.21
CA SER A 290 -7.85 40.34 36.47
C SER A 290 -6.74 41.39 36.68
N ALA A 291 -5.83 41.54 35.73
CA ALA A 291 -5.10 42.80 35.56
C ALA A 291 -4.53 42.92 34.14
N GLN A 292 -5.04 43.92 33.38
CA GLN A 292 -4.41 44.38 32.14
C GLN A 292 -3.28 45.39 32.42
N PRO A 293 -2.37 45.62 31.46
CA PRO A 293 -0.99 46.01 31.73
C PRO A 293 -0.79 47.53 31.75
N SER A 294 0.15 47.99 32.56
CA SER A 294 0.75 49.32 32.41
C SER A 294 2.28 49.24 32.47
N SER A 295 2.87 49.76 31.41
CA SER A 295 4.28 50.05 31.16
C SER A 295 5.01 50.72 32.33
N ASN A 296 6.24 50.30 32.62
CA ASN A 296 7.47 51.09 32.41
C ASN A 296 8.68 50.52 33.17
N ASP A 297 9.82 50.67 32.51
CA ASP A 297 11.15 50.96 33.07
C ASP A 297 11.97 49.89 33.82
N THR A 298 12.95 49.39 33.06
CA THR A 298 14.42 49.44 33.27
C THR A 298 15.04 49.32 34.67
N LEU A 299 16.05 48.42 34.67
CA LEU A 299 17.40 48.51 35.25
C LEU A 299 17.60 48.14 36.73
N SER A 300 18.49 47.13 36.90
CA SER A 300 19.72 47.13 37.70
C SER A 300 19.65 47.69 39.13
N TYR A 301 20.14 46.94 40.12
CA TYR A 301 21.39 47.29 40.80
C TYR A 301 21.76 46.28 41.90
N ALA A 302 23.07 46.10 42.04
CA ALA A 302 23.72 45.46 43.18
C ALA A 302 23.64 46.33 44.45
N SER A 303 23.79 45.63 45.59
CA SER A 303 24.28 46.06 46.90
C SER A 303 23.59 47.23 47.62
N MET A 304 23.09 46.95 48.84
CA MET A 304 23.58 47.62 50.07
C MET A 304 22.97 46.97 51.32
N ALA A 305 23.83 46.71 52.30
CA ALA A 305 23.46 46.40 53.67
C ALA A 305 23.04 47.68 54.42
N THR A 306 22.07 47.60 55.34
CA THR A 306 22.18 48.09 56.74
C THR A 306 20.92 47.76 57.57
N ALA A 307 21.17 47.15 58.72
CA ALA A 307 20.45 47.07 60.00
C ALA A 307 19.01 47.60 60.15
N GLY A 308 18.14 46.80 60.79
CA GLY A 308 16.91 47.27 61.42
C GLY A 308 15.92 46.20 61.86
N THR A 309 16.14 45.63 63.07
CA THR A 309 15.15 45.11 64.05
C THR A 309 14.16 44.00 63.67
N ASP A 310 14.25 42.92 64.46
CA ASP A 310 13.44 41.72 64.49
C ASP A 310 11.94 41.94 64.72
N ALA A 311 11.15 41.30 63.87
CA ALA A 311 10.06 40.41 64.27
C ALA A 311 9.73 39.48 63.11
N GLU A 312 10.56 38.45 62.85
CA GLU A 312 10.16 37.33 62.00
C GLU A 312 8.89 36.72 62.63
N THR A 313 7.75 36.88 61.96
CA THR A 313 6.47 36.34 62.43
C THR A 313 6.58 34.83 62.62
N ASN A 314 5.92 34.27 63.64
CA ASN A 314 5.88 32.82 63.93
C ASN A 314 5.52 31.95 62.71
N GLU A 315 4.83 32.53 61.72
CA GLU A 315 4.49 31.87 60.46
C GLU A 315 5.70 31.70 59.51
N THR A 316 6.61 32.67 59.46
CA THR A 316 7.82 32.65 58.61
C THR A 316 8.82 31.61 59.12
N LEU A 317 9.01 31.51 60.43
CA LEU A 317 9.83 30.48 61.08
C LEU A 317 9.24 29.06 60.89
N ARG A 318 7.91 28.92 60.91
CA ARG A 318 7.24 27.64 60.61
C ARG A 318 7.41 27.23 59.16
N LYS A 319 7.30 28.17 58.21
CA LYS A 319 7.54 27.91 56.78
C LYS A 319 9.00 27.50 56.53
N ARG A 320 9.99 28.21 57.11
CA ARG A 320 11.41 27.84 56.98
C ARG A 320 11.70 26.44 57.55
N ARG A 321 11.22 26.12 58.76
CA ARG A 321 11.39 24.78 59.35
C ARG A 321 10.73 23.67 58.54
N LYS A 322 9.57 23.94 57.94
CA LYS A 322 8.88 22.98 57.07
C LYS A 322 9.69 22.74 55.79
N LEU A 323 10.27 23.79 55.23
CA LEU A 323 11.09 23.73 54.02
C LEU A 323 12.42 23.01 54.27
N GLU A 324 13.08 23.28 55.41
CA GLU A 324 14.28 22.56 55.87
C GLU A 324 13.99 21.07 56.11
N GLU A 325 12.83 20.74 56.67
CA GLU A 325 12.40 19.33 56.86
C GLU A 325 12.11 18.65 55.51
N GLU A 326 11.42 19.34 54.59
CA GLU A 326 11.16 18.85 53.23
C GLU A 326 12.46 18.64 52.44
N GLU A 327 13.43 19.53 52.57
CA GLU A 327 14.76 19.43 51.96
C GLU A 327 15.56 18.26 52.54
N ARG A 328 15.59 18.10 53.86
CA ARG A 328 16.25 16.95 54.52
C ARG A 328 15.65 15.61 54.08
N VAL A 329 14.32 15.52 53.99
CA VAL A 329 13.64 14.30 53.52
C VAL A 329 13.96 14.03 52.05
N ALA A 330 14.06 15.06 51.21
CA ALA A 330 14.44 14.92 49.81
C ALA A 330 15.90 14.47 49.64
N GLU A 331 16.84 15.00 50.42
CA GLU A 331 18.24 14.57 50.44
C GLU A 331 18.39 13.11 50.89
N GLU A 332 17.70 12.71 51.95
CA GLU A 332 17.72 11.32 52.44
C GLU A 332 17.15 10.36 51.38
N GLN A 333 16.10 10.78 50.68
CA GLN A 333 15.51 10.00 49.59
C GLN A 333 16.44 9.89 48.39
N LEU A 334 17.12 10.98 48.01
CA LEU A 334 18.10 10.99 46.93
C LEU A 334 19.28 10.07 47.24
N GLU A 335 19.81 10.08 48.47
CA GLU A 335 20.91 9.19 48.86
C GLU A 335 20.50 7.71 48.77
N LYS A 336 19.27 7.38 49.17
CA LYS A 336 18.70 6.02 49.00
C LYS A 336 18.61 5.65 47.52
N ASP A 337 18.15 6.56 46.68
CA ASP A 337 17.96 6.32 45.25
C ASP A 337 19.28 6.18 44.50
N VAL A 338 20.31 6.95 44.84
CA VAL A 338 21.67 6.78 44.32
C VAL A 338 22.23 5.40 44.68
N LYS A 339 22.07 4.95 45.94
CA LYS A 339 22.50 3.59 46.35
C LYS A 339 21.78 2.48 45.57
N ARG A 340 20.48 2.67 45.26
CA ARG A 340 19.70 1.73 44.43
C ARG A 340 20.24 1.67 43.00
N VAL A 341 20.51 2.81 42.39
CA VAL A 341 21.11 2.89 41.04
C VAL A 341 22.46 2.19 41.01
N GLN A 342 23.33 2.47 41.99
CA GLN A 342 24.64 1.83 42.12
C GLN A 342 24.50 0.30 42.24
N THR A 343 23.51 -0.18 42.99
CA THR A 343 23.22 -1.62 43.13
C THR A 343 22.80 -2.25 41.80
N LEU A 344 21.90 -1.60 41.04
CA LEU A 344 21.47 -2.09 39.72
C LEU A 344 22.63 -2.13 38.72
N VAL A 345 23.41 -1.05 38.65
CA VAL A 345 24.57 -0.96 37.75
C VAL A 345 25.62 -2.01 38.10
N SER A 346 25.92 -2.20 39.40
CA SER A 346 26.88 -3.22 39.85
C SER A 346 26.39 -4.63 39.53
N THR A 347 25.10 -4.91 39.74
CA THR A 347 24.49 -6.20 39.37
C THR A 347 24.59 -6.44 37.88
N PHE A 348 24.33 -5.42 37.05
CA PHE A 348 24.47 -5.56 35.61
C PHE A 348 25.92 -5.81 35.23
N GLN A 349 26.90 -5.13 35.82
CA GLN A 349 28.33 -5.18 35.47
C GLN A 349 29.03 -6.53 35.73
N GLY A 350 28.48 -7.41 36.58
CA GLY A 350 29.08 -8.71 36.96
C GLY A 350 29.17 -9.75 35.84
N ASP A 351 28.03 -10.28 35.37
CA ASP A 351 28.04 -11.63 34.75
C ASP A 351 27.46 -11.80 33.32
N PHE A 352 26.99 -10.76 32.61
CA PHE A 352 26.39 -10.95 31.26
C PHE A 352 27.37 -10.74 30.10
N ALA A 353 27.31 -11.62 29.09
CA ALA A 353 28.05 -11.42 27.84
C ALA A 353 27.53 -10.16 27.12
N PRO A 354 28.41 -9.33 26.54
CA PRO A 354 27.99 -8.18 25.75
C PRO A 354 27.21 -8.65 24.52
N MET A 355 26.08 -8.02 24.27
CA MET A 355 25.27 -8.27 23.08
C MET A 355 25.57 -7.24 21.99
N ARG A 356 25.19 -7.55 20.76
CA ARG A 356 25.24 -6.63 19.62
C ARG A 356 23.84 -6.45 19.06
N SER A 357 23.44 -5.23 18.75
CA SER A 357 22.20 -4.95 18.01
C SER A 357 22.42 -5.25 16.53
N CYS A 358 21.42 -5.83 15.87
CA CYS A 358 21.46 -6.03 14.42
C CYS A 358 21.69 -4.72 13.67
N TYR A 359 21.14 -3.59 14.13
CA TYR A 359 21.32 -2.29 13.46
C TYR A 359 22.77 -1.78 13.54
N GLY A 360 23.50 -2.09 14.60
CA GLY A 360 24.93 -1.78 14.71
C GLY A 360 25.82 -2.54 13.72
N THR A 361 25.26 -3.43 12.90
CA THR A 361 25.96 -4.05 11.75
C THR A 361 25.91 -3.18 10.49
N TYR A 362 25.08 -2.13 10.44
CA TYR A 362 25.01 -1.25 9.26
C TYR A 362 26.37 -0.63 8.91
N ALA A 363 27.15 -0.21 9.89
CA ALA A 363 28.50 0.30 9.64
C ALA A 363 29.50 -0.75 9.11
N ASP A 364 29.25 -2.03 9.35
CA ASP A 364 30.05 -3.12 8.77
C ASP A 364 29.68 -3.37 7.31
N LEU A 365 28.41 -3.15 6.95
CA LEU A 365 27.85 -3.38 5.62
C LEU A 365 27.97 -2.16 4.69
N ASP A 366 27.81 -0.96 5.23
CA ASP A 366 27.95 0.33 4.56
C ASP A 366 28.86 1.26 5.39
N PRO A 367 30.12 1.46 4.94
CA PRO A 367 31.08 2.31 5.62
C PRO A 367 30.65 3.76 5.83
N SER A 368 29.64 4.28 5.11
CA SER A 368 29.14 5.65 5.32
C SER A 368 28.58 5.86 6.73
N TYR A 369 28.00 4.82 7.32
CA TYR A 369 27.52 4.83 8.70
C TYR A 369 28.64 4.80 9.75
N LYS A 370 29.90 4.48 9.40
CA LYS A 370 31.03 4.52 10.36
C LYS A 370 31.30 5.93 10.90
N THR A 371 30.87 6.96 10.17
CA THR A 371 30.99 8.37 10.59
C THR A 371 29.77 8.88 11.36
N ASP A 372 28.69 8.10 11.39
CA ASP A 372 27.54 8.36 12.25
C ASP A 372 27.95 8.10 13.71
N LYS A 373 27.48 8.94 14.64
CA LYS A 373 27.80 8.82 16.09
C LYS A 373 27.50 7.41 16.61
N TRP A 374 26.54 6.72 16.00
CA TRP A 374 26.02 5.43 16.43
C TRP A 374 26.15 4.30 15.42
N ALA A 375 27.03 4.43 14.42
CA ALA A 375 27.30 3.34 13.48
C ALA A 375 26.03 2.79 12.76
N GLY A 376 25.02 3.65 12.55
CA GLY A 376 23.75 3.29 11.91
C GLY A 376 22.63 2.86 12.87
N GLU A 377 22.87 2.83 14.19
CA GLU A 377 21.80 2.62 15.17
C GLU A 377 20.75 3.73 15.09
N PRO A 378 19.46 3.39 15.28
CA PRO A 378 18.41 4.38 15.25
C PRO A 378 18.39 5.26 16.51
N ILE A 379 18.18 6.55 16.32
CA ILE A 379 18.22 7.57 17.39
C ILE A 379 16.88 7.67 18.16
N TYR A 380 15.81 7.06 17.65
CA TYR A 380 14.47 7.22 18.23
C TYR A 380 13.86 5.85 18.49
N THR A 381 13.49 5.56 19.73
CA THR A 381 12.48 4.54 20.04
C THR A 381 11.12 5.20 20.20
N ASN A 382 10.05 4.38 20.28
CA ASN A 382 8.64 4.82 20.31
C ASN A 382 8.38 5.97 21.31
N TYR A 383 9.15 6.05 22.40
CA TYR A 383 8.96 7.04 23.47
C TYR A 383 9.55 8.44 23.20
N THR A 384 10.54 8.58 22.32
CA THR A 384 11.31 9.85 22.18
C THR A 384 10.58 10.94 21.41
N ALA A 385 9.66 10.57 20.52
CA ALA A 385 8.83 11.52 19.76
C ALA A 385 7.50 10.91 19.25
N TRP A 386 7.20 9.64 19.53
CA TRP A 386 6.14 8.86 18.89
C TRP A 386 6.22 8.87 17.35
N LYS A 387 7.41 9.08 16.77
CA LYS A 387 7.59 9.20 15.31
C LYS A 387 8.01 7.91 14.61
N GLY A 388 8.18 6.81 15.35
CA GLY A 388 8.50 5.49 14.79
C GLY A 388 8.53 4.38 15.84
N THR A 389 8.20 3.15 15.43
CA THR A 389 8.29 1.91 16.22
C THR A 389 9.64 1.27 15.93
N LEU A 390 10.53 1.18 16.92
CA LEU A 390 11.80 0.49 16.77
C LEU A 390 11.96 -0.53 17.90
N ASP A 391 11.93 -1.79 17.50
CA ASP A 391 12.15 -2.95 18.33
C ASP A 391 13.57 -3.45 18.05
N TYR A 392 14.32 -3.80 19.09
CA TYR A 392 15.67 -4.32 18.91
C TYR A 392 15.64 -5.83 18.64
N ILE A 393 16.60 -6.27 17.83
CA ILE A 393 17.06 -7.65 17.79
C ILE A 393 18.51 -7.62 18.25
N PHE A 394 18.75 -7.99 19.51
CA PHE A 394 20.08 -8.17 20.06
C PHE A 394 20.52 -9.62 19.91
N TYR A 395 21.81 -9.84 19.69
CA TYR A 395 22.39 -11.18 19.65
C TYR A 395 23.75 -11.24 20.33
N THR A 396 24.20 -12.43 20.73
CA THR A 396 25.55 -12.64 21.28
C THR A 396 26.55 -12.87 20.15
N PRO A 397 27.44 -11.90 19.81
CA PRO A 397 28.41 -12.07 18.74
C PRO A 397 29.46 -13.13 19.10
N GLY A 398 30.01 -13.81 18.08
CA GLY A 398 31.12 -14.76 18.27
C GLY A 398 30.74 -16.15 18.79
N MET A 399 29.45 -16.49 18.85
CA MET A 399 28.93 -17.81 19.27
C MET A 399 28.33 -18.61 18.12
N GLY A 400 28.90 -18.51 16.91
CA GLY A 400 28.41 -19.22 15.72
C GLY A 400 27.12 -18.65 15.12
N LEU A 401 26.75 -17.42 15.48
CA LEU A 401 25.62 -16.68 14.92
C LEU A 401 26.12 -15.42 14.20
N ASP A 402 25.93 -15.39 12.89
CA ASP A 402 26.34 -14.29 12.01
C ASP A 402 25.12 -13.67 11.31
N VAL A 403 24.99 -12.35 11.37
CA VAL A 403 23.94 -11.62 10.65
C VAL A 403 24.36 -11.45 9.19
N ARG A 404 23.61 -12.06 8.26
CA ARG A 404 23.89 -11.97 6.82
C ARG A 404 23.27 -10.75 6.16
N GLU A 405 22.02 -10.46 6.51
CA GLU A 405 21.22 -9.42 5.87
C GLU A 405 20.18 -8.87 6.86
N ILE A 406 19.85 -7.58 6.72
CA ILE A 406 18.72 -6.94 7.39
C ILE A 406 17.67 -6.64 6.32
N MET A 407 16.51 -7.29 6.41
CA MET A 407 15.42 -7.12 5.45
C MET A 407 14.69 -5.79 5.67
N SER A 408 14.47 -5.03 4.59
CA SER A 408 13.69 -3.79 4.59
C SER A 408 12.19 -4.06 4.71
N LEU A 409 11.39 -3.19 5.34
CA LEU A 409 9.92 -3.33 5.33
C LEU A 409 9.35 -3.43 3.89
N PRO A 410 8.23 -4.14 3.69
CA PRO A 410 7.66 -4.29 2.35
C PRO A 410 7.18 -2.94 1.81
N ALA A 411 7.33 -2.72 0.51
CA ALA A 411 6.84 -1.51 -0.13
C ALA A 411 5.33 -1.31 0.13
N GLU A 412 4.90 -0.09 0.47
CA GLU A 412 3.52 0.19 0.88
C GLU A 412 2.47 -0.27 -0.16
N ARG A 413 2.80 -0.20 -1.45
CA ARG A 413 1.97 -0.73 -2.56
C ARG A 413 1.65 -2.22 -2.42
N LEU A 414 2.56 -3.00 -1.85
CA LEU A 414 2.37 -4.43 -1.58
C LEU A 414 1.52 -4.64 -0.33
N MET A 415 1.40 -3.64 0.55
CA MET A 415 0.68 -3.70 1.82
C MET A 415 -0.71 -3.03 1.78
N LYS A 416 -1.07 -2.37 0.67
CA LYS A 416 -2.45 -1.90 0.47
C LYS A 416 -3.43 -3.10 0.47
N PRO A 417 -4.62 -2.93 1.08
CA PRO A 417 -5.69 -3.94 0.99
C PRO A 417 -5.96 -4.28 -0.48
N GLU A 418 -6.35 -5.53 -0.75
CA GLU A 418 -6.80 -5.89 -2.09
C GLU A 418 -8.01 -5.01 -2.48
N GLY A 419 -7.84 -4.16 -3.49
CA GLY A 419 -8.85 -3.20 -3.95
C GLY A 419 -8.38 -2.41 -5.16
N THR A 420 -9.32 -1.67 -5.76
CA THR A 420 -9.03 -0.70 -6.83
C THR A 420 -7.97 0.31 -6.35
N PRO A 421 -6.85 0.50 -7.09
CA PRO A 421 -5.78 1.40 -6.68
C PRO A 421 -6.26 2.85 -6.66
N ASP A 422 -5.85 3.61 -5.65
CA ASP A 422 -6.04 5.06 -5.62
C ASP A 422 -4.95 5.71 -6.51
N SER A 423 -5.11 5.57 -7.83
CA SER A 423 -4.21 6.13 -8.84
C SER A 423 -5.02 6.72 -9.98
N ILE A 424 -4.60 7.90 -10.46
CA ILE A 424 -5.20 8.52 -11.64
C ILE A 424 -5.02 7.65 -12.89
N LEU A 425 -4.00 6.78 -12.92
CA LEU A 425 -3.67 5.93 -14.07
C LEU A 425 -4.59 4.70 -14.20
N ASP A 426 -5.46 4.39 -13.23
CA ASP A 426 -6.42 3.27 -13.36
C ASP A 426 -7.59 3.64 -14.30
N GLN A 427 -7.22 3.86 -15.55
CA GLN A 427 -7.99 4.48 -16.62
C GLN A 427 -7.56 3.88 -17.95
N ASP A 428 -8.46 3.92 -18.93
CA ASP A 428 -8.10 3.58 -20.30
C ASP A 428 -7.35 4.76 -20.96
N LEU A 429 -6.24 4.48 -21.66
CA LEU A 429 -5.34 5.51 -22.24
C LEU A 429 -6.05 6.57 -23.08
N TYR A 430 -7.09 6.18 -23.82
CA TYR A 430 -7.81 7.09 -24.70
C TYR A 430 -8.47 8.26 -23.95
N LYS A 431 -8.73 8.12 -22.65
CA LYS A 431 -9.29 9.20 -21.82
C LYS A 431 -8.32 10.36 -21.65
N PHE A 432 -7.04 10.06 -21.40
CA PHE A 432 -6.00 11.09 -21.33
C PHE A 432 -5.79 11.75 -22.69
N CYS A 433 -5.74 10.94 -23.76
CA CYS A 433 -5.57 11.45 -25.11
C CYS A 433 -6.74 12.37 -25.53
N MET A 434 -7.98 11.96 -25.26
CA MET A 434 -9.13 12.82 -25.54
C MET A 434 -9.14 14.06 -24.64
N GLN A 435 -8.75 13.97 -23.37
CA GLN A 435 -8.69 15.15 -22.48
C GLN A 435 -7.71 16.20 -23.02
N GLN A 436 -6.53 15.79 -23.50
CA GLN A 436 -5.60 16.69 -24.18
C GLN A 436 -6.23 17.34 -25.42
N ALA A 437 -6.84 16.55 -26.29
CA ALA A 437 -7.48 17.09 -27.50
C ALA A 437 -8.65 18.05 -27.17
N VAL A 438 -9.40 17.76 -26.11
CA VAL A 438 -10.45 18.66 -25.59
C VAL A 438 -9.86 19.95 -25.08
N LEU A 439 -8.76 19.92 -24.33
CA LEU A 439 -8.08 21.12 -23.85
C LEU A 439 -7.54 22.00 -24.99
N GLU A 440 -7.04 21.39 -26.07
CA GLU A 440 -6.52 22.14 -27.21
C GLU A 440 -7.63 22.81 -28.03
N HIS A 441 -8.75 22.12 -28.27
CA HIS A 441 -9.76 22.59 -29.23
C HIS A 441 -11.05 23.13 -28.59
N TYR A 442 -11.41 22.68 -27.38
CA TYR A 442 -12.70 22.93 -26.74
C TYR A 442 -12.59 23.09 -25.19
N PRO A 443 -11.67 23.93 -24.67
CA PRO A 443 -11.38 23.99 -23.23
C PRO A 443 -12.57 24.47 -22.36
N ASP A 444 -13.51 25.22 -22.93
CA ASP A 444 -14.65 25.83 -22.22
C ASP A 444 -16.00 25.17 -22.50
N VAL A 445 -16.02 24.07 -23.24
CA VAL A 445 -17.26 23.34 -23.51
C VAL A 445 -17.75 22.65 -22.24
N TYR A 446 -19.02 22.85 -21.91
CA TYR A 446 -19.71 22.10 -20.86
C TYR A 446 -20.38 20.86 -21.46
N VAL A 447 -20.38 19.76 -20.71
CA VAL A 447 -20.96 18.50 -21.16
C VAL A 447 -21.82 17.84 -20.10
N GLU A 448 -22.70 16.96 -20.55
CA GLU A 448 -23.51 16.08 -19.73
C GLU A 448 -23.34 14.64 -20.21
N TYR A 449 -22.86 13.76 -19.34
CA TYR A 449 -22.84 12.31 -19.55
C TYR A 449 -23.95 11.64 -18.75
N GLY A 450 -24.56 10.60 -19.31
CA GLY A 450 -25.54 9.77 -18.62
C GLY A 450 -25.15 8.30 -18.55
N PHE A 451 -25.41 7.68 -17.41
CA PHE A 451 -25.30 6.24 -17.22
C PHE A 451 -26.51 5.52 -17.81
N VAL A 452 -26.26 4.38 -18.46
CA VAL A 452 -27.30 3.49 -18.96
C VAL A 452 -26.94 2.05 -18.60
N ASN A 453 -27.79 1.42 -17.80
CA ASN A 453 -27.78 -0.02 -17.64
C ASN A 453 -28.69 -0.65 -18.70
N ARG A 454 -28.12 -1.41 -19.63
CA ARG A 454 -28.88 -2.10 -20.69
C ARG A 454 -29.47 -3.42 -20.23
N ASP A 455 -29.03 -3.94 -19.08
CA ASP A 455 -29.67 -5.08 -18.44
C ASP A 455 -30.75 -4.58 -17.46
N THR A 456 -31.98 -4.58 -17.94
CA THR A 456 -33.15 -4.15 -17.15
C THR A 456 -33.53 -5.14 -16.05
N THR A 457 -32.83 -6.27 -15.90
CA THR A 457 -33.05 -7.25 -14.82
C THR A 457 -32.05 -7.12 -13.67
N ALA A 458 -30.88 -6.52 -13.91
CA ALA A 458 -29.90 -6.28 -12.86
C ALA A 458 -30.43 -5.22 -11.87
N ARG A 459 -30.42 -5.56 -10.57
CA ARG A 459 -30.93 -4.72 -9.47
C ARG A 459 -29.81 -4.41 -8.48
N PHE A 460 -29.63 -3.15 -8.12
CA PHE A 460 -28.68 -2.72 -7.10
C PHE A 460 -29.34 -2.67 -5.72
N ASN A 461 -28.61 -3.03 -4.67
CA ASN A 461 -29.10 -2.91 -3.30
C ASN A 461 -28.46 -1.72 -2.57
N GLN A 462 -29.04 -1.31 -1.44
CA GLN A 462 -28.58 -0.15 -0.67
C GLN A 462 -27.09 -0.26 -0.28
N ARG A 463 -26.61 -1.44 0.12
CA ARG A 463 -25.20 -1.65 0.47
C ARG A 463 -24.26 -1.40 -0.71
N SER A 464 -24.63 -1.88 -1.90
CA SER A 464 -23.86 -1.64 -3.13
C SER A 464 -23.80 -0.15 -3.48
N PHE A 465 -24.91 0.57 -3.29
CA PHE A 465 -24.98 2.00 -3.53
C PHE A 465 -24.17 2.81 -2.52
N ASP A 466 -24.29 2.52 -1.22
CA ASP A 466 -23.56 3.23 -0.16
C ASP A 466 -22.04 3.07 -0.34
N TRP A 467 -21.60 1.85 -0.67
CA TRP A 467 -20.18 1.58 -0.96
C TRP A 467 -19.70 2.32 -2.21
N MET A 468 -20.50 2.30 -3.28
CA MET A 468 -20.19 2.99 -4.52
C MET A 468 -20.12 4.50 -4.32
N ARG A 469 -21.09 5.12 -3.63
CA ARG A 469 -21.06 6.56 -3.32
C ARG A 469 -19.82 6.93 -2.52
N ALA A 470 -19.48 6.17 -1.47
CA ALA A 470 -18.25 6.41 -0.72
C ALA A 470 -16.98 6.34 -1.59
N ARG A 471 -16.93 5.42 -2.56
CA ARG A 471 -15.81 5.34 -3.51
C ARG A 471 -15.79 6.47 -4.53
N ILE A 472 -16.95 6.89 -5.03
CA ILE A 472 -17.09 8.05 -5.91
C ILE A 472 -16.58 9.30 -5.18
N ASP A 473 -17.00 9.51 -3.94
CA ASP A 473 -16.57 10.66 -3.14
C ASP A 473 -15.05 10.65 -2.90
N SER A 474 -14.46 9.46 -2.69
CA SER A 474 -13.00 9.30 -2.54
C SER A 474 -12.19 9.60 -3.81
N LEU A 475 -12.82 9.73 -4.99
CA LEU A 475 -12.10 10.16 -6.20
C LEU A 475 -11.46 11.54 -6.03
N SER A 476 -12.04 12.40 -5.17
CA SER A 476 -11.47 13.71 -4.83
C SER A 476 -10.07 13.65 -4.20
N GLU A 477 -9.71 12.51 -3.62
CA GLU A 477 -8.40 12.28 -3.00
C GLU A 477 -7.34 11.81 -4.01
N ILE A 478 -7.75 11.42 -5.22
CA ILE A 478 -6.85 10.92 -6.26
C ILE A 478 -6.17 12.10 -6.94
N ILE A 479 -4.82 12.08 -6.92
CA ILE A 479 -3.97 13.06 -7.57
C ILE A 479 -2.97 12.35 -8.49
N ALA A 480 -2.58 13.01 -9.58
CA ALA A 480 -1.44 12.56 -10.37
C ALA A 480 -0.15 12.78 -9.55
N THR A 481 0.60 11.71 -9.32
CA THR A 481 1.91 11.79 -8.66
C THR A 481 2.99 12.21 -9.66
N GLU A 482 4.14 12.70 -9.19
CA GLU A 482 5.29 13.02 -10.06
C GLU A 482 5.71 11.81 -10.91
N ASP A 483 5.72 10.64 -10.27
CA ASP A 483 5.94 9.34 -10.88
C ASP A 483 4.95 8.99 -12.00
N ASP A 484 3.67 9.33 -11.82
CA ASP A 484 2.66 9.11 -12.86
C ASP A 484 2.91 10.02 -14.06
N ILE A 485 3.25 11.28 -13.80
CA ILE A 485 3.55 12.27 -14.85
C ILE A 485 4.81 11.87 -15.62
N GLU A 486 5.87 11.43 -14.95
CA GLU A 486 7.11 10.99 -15.61
C GLU A 486 6.88 9.72 -16.43
N TYR A 487 6.09 8.78 -15.93
CA TYR A 487 5.70 7.60 -16.69
C TYR A 487 4.94 7.96 -17.98
N LEU A 488 3.96 8.86 -17.89
CA LEU A 488 3.22 9.34 -19.06
C LEU A 488 4.13 10.10 -20.03
N ARG A 489 5.04 10.95 -19.53
CA ARG A 489 6.00 11.70 -20.35
C ARG A 489 6.90 10.77 -21.16
N SER A 490 7.48 9.76 -20.51
CA SER A 490 8.43 8.82 -21.12
C SER A 490 7.75 7.79 -22.03
N THR A 491 6.56 7.32 -21.68
CA THR A 491 5.87 6.22 -22.38
C THR A 491 4.90 6.71 -23.45
N CYS A 492 4.28 7.86 -23.23
CA CYS A 492 3.28 8.46 -24.11
C CYS A 492 3.79 9.80 -24.64
N SER A 493 4.90 9.77 -25.40
CA SER A 493 5.61 10.98 -25.89
C SER A 493 4.79 11.93 -26.78
N TYR A 494 3.60 11.49 -27.21
CA TYR A 494 2.62 12.31 -27.93
C TYR A 494 1.72 13.14 -26.99
N LEU A 495 1.80 12.94 -25.68
CA LEU A 495 1.19 13.84 -24.69
C LEU A 495 2.09 15.06 -24.49
N SER A 496 1.52 16.26 -24.58
CA SER A 496 2.30 17.50 -24.47
C SER A 496 2.67 17.82 -23.01
N ASP A 497 3.79 18.52 -22.81
CA ASP A 497 4.18 18.99 -21.47
C ASP A 497 3.13 19.90 -20.85
N ASP A 498 2.45 20.74 -21.65
CA ASP A 498 1.34 21.58 -21.19
C ASP A 498 0.18 20.74 -20.64
N TYR A 499 -0.16 19.64 -21.33
CA TYR A 499 -1.19 18.72 -20.86
C TYR A 499 -0.76 17.98 -19.59
N LEU A 500 0.49 17.51 -19.53
CA LEU A 500 1.03 16.85 -18.34
C LEU A 500 1.08 17.81 -17.14
N GLN A 501 1.39 19.09 -17.37
CA GLN A 501 1.32 20.13 -16.35
C GLN A 501 -0.13 20.37 -15.90
N PHE A 502 -1.09 20.40 -16.82
CA PHE A 502 -2.52 20.43 -16.47
C PHE A 502 -2.91 19.21 -15.63
N LEU A 503 -2.54 18.00 -16.04
CA LEU A 503 -2.87 16.75 -15.36
C LEU A 503 -2.28 16.68 -13.94
N SER A 504 -1.07 17.23 -13.72
CA SER A 504 -0.47 17.31 -12.38
C SER A 504 -1.32 18.13 -11.39
N LYS A 505 -2.05 19.13 -11.90
CA LYS A 505 -2.94 20.03 -11.14
C LYS A 505 -4.38 19.57 -11.14
N TYR A 506 -4.75 18.63 -12.00
CA TYR A 506 -6.11 18.09 -12.12
C TYR A 506 -6.57 17.47 -10.79
N ARG A 507 -7.82 17.74 -10.42
CA ARG A 507 -8.50 17.13 -9.26
C ARG A 507 -9.91 16.75 -9.67
N PHE A 508 -10.37 15.57 -9.31
CA PHE A 508 -11.80 15.25 -9.40
C PHE A 508 -12.60 16.09 -8.40
N ASP A 509 -13.78 16.56 -8.77
CA ASP A 509 -14.74 17.16 -7.83
C ASP A 509 -16.10 16.43 -7.90
N PRO A 510 -16.17 15.18 -7.40
CA PRO A 510 -17.40 14.39 -7.49
C PRO A 510 -18.59 15.03 -6.77
N SER A 511 -18.34 15.95 -5.83
CA SER A 511 -19.38 16.63 -5.06
C SER A 511 -20.22 17.60 -5.90
N THR A 512 -19.62 18.20 -6.93
CA THR A 512 -20.30 19.14 -7.83
C THR A 512 -20.55 18.53 -9.22
N GLU A 513 -19.78 17.50 -9.60
CA GLU A 513 -19.79 16.98 -10.96
C GLU A 513 -20.58 15.67 -11.12
N VAL A 514 -20.78 14.88 -10.06
CA VAL A 514 -21.39 13.53 -10.13
C VAL A 514 -22.68 13.44 -9.32
N PHE A 515 -23.80 13.38 -10.04
CA PHE A 515 -25.15 13.23 -9.50
C PHE A 515 -25.54 11.76 -9.58
N CYS A 516 -25.68 11.08 -8.44
CA CYS A 516 -25.95 9.64 -8.40
C CYS A 516 -26.98 9.32 -7.33
N SER A 517 -27.99 8.53 -7.69
CA SER A 517 -29.09 8.12 -6.80
C SER A 517 -29.52 6.68 -7.06
N LEU A 518 -30.16 6.06 -6.07
CA LEU A 518 -30.75 4.73 -6.19
C LEU A 518 -32.27 4.86 -6.14
N ASP A 519 -32.95 4.51 -7.23
CA ASP A 519 -34.39 4.32 -7.25
C ASP A 519 -34.73 3.10 -6.37
N LYS A 520 -35.39 3.33 -5.24
CA LYS A 520 -35.72 2.28 -4.28
C LYS A 520 -36.78 1.30 -4.80
N GLU A 521 -37.71 1.76 -5.61
CA GLU A 521 -38.79 0.91 -6.14
C GLU A 521 -38.26 -0.01 -7.24
N ARG A 522 -37.45 0.54 -8.14
CA ARG A 522 -36.86 -0.22 -9.25
C ARG A 522 -35.55 -0.89 -8.91
N SER A 523 -34.94 -0.55 -7.76
CA SER A 523 -33.57 -0.93 -7.40
C SER A 523 -32.60 -0.64 -8.56
N ALA A 524 -32.74 0.54 -9.17
CA ALA A 524 -32.02 0.96 -10.36
C ALA A 524 -31.13 2.16 -10.05
N LEU A 525 -29.90 2.14 -10.57
CA LEU A 525 -28.94 3.22 -10.42
C LEU A 525 -29.24 4.31 -11.46
N ASP A 526 -29.40 5.55 -10.99
CA ASP A 526 -29.37 6.73 -11.83
C ASP A 526 -28.06 7.50 -11.59
N LEU A 527 -27.36 7.84 -12.67
CA LEU A 527 -26.08 8.54 -12.59
C LEU A 527 -25.91 9.47 -13.79
N THR A 528 -25.61 10.74 -13.48
CA THR A 528 -25.32 11.79 -14.44
C THR A 528 -24.06 12.54 -14.04
N ILE A 529 -23.25 12.94 -15.02
CA ILE A 529 -22.00 13.68 -14.80
C ILE A 529 -22.09 14.99 -15.57
N LYS A 530 -21.83 16.14 -14.93
CA LYS A 530 -21.93 17.46 -15.55
C LYS A 530 -20.75 18.34 -15.17
N GLY A 531 -20.20 19.07 -16.14
CA GLY A 531 -19.09 19.99 -15.90
C GLY A 531 -18.40 20.40 -17.19
N LYS A 532 -17.26 21.10 -17.08
CA LYS A 532 -16.39 21.37 -18.23
C LYS A 532 -15.89 20.04 -18.78
N TRP A 533 -15.88 19.87 -20.11
CA TRP A 533 -15.52 18.61 -20.75
C TRP A 533 -14.11 18.14 -20.35
N SER A 534 -13.15 19.06 -20.35
CA SER A 534 -11.79 18.81 -19.88
C SER A 534 -11.72 18.32 -18.43
N GLN A 535 -12.71 18.66 -17.61
CA GLN A 535 -12.76 18.31 -16.21
C GLN A 535 -13.45 16.96 -15.97
N VAL A 536 -14.56 16.70 -16.67
CA VAL A 536 -15.39 15.51 -16.40
C VAL A 536 -15.12 14.30 -17.31
N ILE A 537 -14.32 14.45 -18.37
CA ILE A 537 -14.03 13.36 -19.33
C ILE A 537 -13.40 12.10 -18.70
N LEU A 538 -12.68 12.26 -17.59
CA LEU A 538 -12.01 11.17 -16.88
C LEU A 538 -12.96 10.33 -16.00
N TYR A 539 -14.22 10.72 -15.80
CA TYR A 539 -15.13 9.97 -14.92
C TYR A 539 -15.68 8.66 -15.52
N GLU A 540 -15.70 8.49 -16.85
CA GLU A 540 -16.35 7.32 -17.47
C GLU A 540 -15.82 5.98 -16.91
N ILE A 541 -14.49 5.80 -16.91
CA ILE A 541 -13.88 4.50 -16.63
C ILE A 541 -13.93 4.17 -15.14
N PRO A 542 -13.56 5.08 -14.20
CA PRO A 542 -13.62 4.79 -12.78
C PRO A 542 -15.06 4.49 -12.36
N LEU A 543 -16.02 5.29 -12.81
CA LEU A 543 -17.42 5.08 -12.43
C LEU A 543 -17.95 3.75 -12.97
N LEU A 544 -17.71 3.40 -14.23
CA LEU A 544 -18.14 2.10 -14.77
C LEU A 544 -17.48 0.91 -14.03
N SER A 545 -16.17 1.00 -13.76
CA SER A 545 -15.46 -0.06 -13.06
C SER A 545 -15.93 -0.22 -11.60
N LEU A 546 -16.23 0.90 -10.91
CA LEU A 546 -16.79 0.90 -9.55
C LEU A 546 -18.22 0.37 -9.52
N ILE A 547 -19.06 0.71 -10.50
CA ILE A 547 -20.42 0.18 -10.62
C ILE A 547 -20.38 -1.34 -10.82
N SER A 548 -19.52 -1.83 -11.70
CA SER A 548 -19.30 -3.26 -11.93
C SER A 548 -18.83 -3.96 -10.65
N GLU A 549 -17.80 -3.42 -9.99
CA GLU A 549 -17.28 -3.99 -8.75
C GLU A 549 -18.33 -3.99 -7.62
N ALA A 550 -19.10 -2.91 -7.46
CA ALA A 550 -20.16 -2.83 -6.48
C ALA A 550 -21.22 -3.92 -6.71
N TYR A 551 -21.60 -4.16 -7.96
CA TYR A 551 -22.56 -5.20 -8.31
C TYR A 551 -22.04 -6.60 -7.90
N PHE A 552 -20.83 -6.96 -8.28
CA PHE A 552 -20.28 -8.29 -7.98
C PHE A 552 -19.81 -8.46 -6.53
N LYS A 553 -19.62 -7.36 -5.80
CA LYS A 553 -19.25 -7.39 -4.38
C LYS A 553 -20.45 -7.57 -3.45
N PHE A 554 -21.61 -7.01 -3.83
CA PHE A 554 -22.77 -6.92 -2.92
C PHE A 554 -24.07 -7.48 -3.47
N VAL A 555 -24.21 -7.67 -4.78
CA VAL A 555 -25.42 -8.20 -5.43
C VAL A 555 -25.19 -9.64 -5.88
N ASP A 556 -24.47 -9.84 -6.99
CA ASP A 556 -24.09 -11.18 -7.45
C ASP A 556 -22.78 -11.58 -6.77
N ARG A 557 -22.87 -12.43 -5.76
CA ARG A 557 -21.73 -12.93 -4.98
C ARG A 557 -21.41 -14.39 -5.28
N ASP A 558 -22.16 -15.04 -6.18
CA ASP A 558 -22.01 -16.46 -6.48
C ASP A 558 -20.95 -16.68 -7.56
N TRP A 559 -19.71 -16.30 -7.24
CA TRP A 559 -18.55 -16.45 -8.12
C TRP A 559 -17.28 -16.47 -7.28
N ASN A 560 -16.21 -17.04 -7.82
CA ASN A 560 -14.89 -17.06 -7.18
C ASN A 560 -13.80 -16.91 -8.26
N TYR A 561 -12.53 -16.92 -7.85
CA TYR A 561 -11.40 -16.78 -8.76
C TYR A 561 -10.89 -18.11 -9.33
N ASP A 562 -11.53 -19.23 -9.00
CA ASP A 562 -11.01 -20.56 -9.35
C ASP A 562 -10.91 -20.69 -10.88
N GLY A 563 -9.72 -21.09 -11.35
CA GLY A 563 -9.44 -21.29 -12.77
C GLY A 563 -9.31 -20.01 -13.61
N GLN A 564 -9.42 -18.79 -13.04
CA GLN A 564 -9.38 -17.54 -13.82
C GLN A 564 -8.03 -17.29 -14.50
N TYR A 565 -6.94 -17.63 -13.82
CA TYR A 565 -5.59 -17.51 -14.35
C TYR A 565 -5.38 -18.48 -15.53
N GLU A 566 -5.69 -19.77 -15.33
CA GLU A 566 -5.56 -20.83 -16.33
C GLU A 566 -6.45 -20.58 -17.55
N LYS A 567 -7.71 -20.19 -17.32
CA LYS A 567 -8.67 -19.83 -18.38
C LYS A 567 -8.17 -18.65 -19.21
N THR A 568 -7.51 -17.68 -18.58
CA THR A 568 -6.94 -16.54 -19.30
C THR A 568 -5.71 -16.94 -20.12
N ILE A 569 -4.83 -17.79 -19.59
CA ILE A 569 -3.70 -18.37 -20.33
C ILE A 569 -4.21 -19.15 -21.56
N GLU A 570 -5.24 -19.97 -21.40
CA GLU A 570 -5.82 -20.74 -22.51
C GLU A 570 -6.30 -19.82 -23.64
N LYS A 571 -7.08 -18.79 -23.30
CA LYS A 571 -7.54 -17.78 -24.27
C LYS A 571 -6.38 -17.07 -24.96
N GLY A 572 -5.41 -16.61 -24.19
CA GLY A 572 -4.22 -15.91 -24.69
C GLY A 572 -3.38 -16.77 -25.63
N ASN A 573 -3.12 -18.03 -25.26
CA ASN A 573 -2.39 -18.98 -26.10
C ASN A 573 -3.14 -19.29 -27.40
N ARG A 574 -4.46 -19.50 -27.34
CA ARG A 574 -5.28 -19.73 -28.54
C ARG A 574 -5.20 -18.57 -29.54
N LEU A 575 -5.29 -17.33 -29.04
CA LEU A 575 -5.13 -16.12 -29.85
C LEU A 575 -3.71 -16.03 -30.45
N ALA A 576 -2.69 -16.20 -29.61
CA ALA A 576 -1.30 -16.08 -30.03
C ALA A 576 -0.92 -17.15 -31.07
N GLN A 577 -1.33 -18.41 -30.88
CA GLN A 577 -1.09 -19.50 -31.82
C GLN A 577 -1.75 -19.26 -33.19
N ALA A 578 -2.91 -18.62 -33.21
CA ALA A 578 -3.60 -18.25 -34.44
C ALA A 578 -3.03 -17.00 -35.12
N GLY A 579 -1.95 -16.40 -34.61
CA GLY A 579 -1.33 -15.21 -35.18
C GLY A 579 -2.03 -13.90 -34.82
N CYS A 580 -2.94 -13.89 -33.85
CA CYS A 580 -3.64 -12.69 -33.44
C CYS A 580 -2.72 -11.78 -32.59
N ASN A 581 -2.58 -10.52 -32.98
CA ASN A 581 -2.03 -9.47 -32.13
C ASN A 581 -3.17 -8.84 -31.34
N PHE A 582 -3.12 -8.87 -30.01
CA PHE A 582 -4.26 -8.45 -29.18
C PHE A 582 -3.85 -7.62 -27.96
N ALA A 583 -4.74 -6.74 -27.49
CA ALA A 583 -4.60 -5.94 -26.29
C ALA A 583 -5.77 -6.16 -25.31
N GLU A 584 -5.50 -5.99 -24.02
CA GLU A 584 -6.50 -6.07 -22.94
C GLU A 584 -7.27 -4.74 -22.81
N PHE A 585 -8.58 -4.74 -23.05
CA PHE A 585 -9.46 -3.55 -23.16
C PHE A 585 -10.62 -3.52 -22.13
N GLY A 586 -10.46 -4.24 -21.02
CA GLY A 586 -11.54 -4.70 -20.15
C GLY A 586 -11.79 -3.86 -18.90
N THR A 587 -11.09 -2.74 -18.70
CA THR A 587 -11.18 -1.92 -17.47
C THR A 587 -12.63 -1.58 -17.10
N ARG A 588 -13.39 -1.02 -18.05
CA ARG A 588 -14.75 -0.48 -17.81
C ARG A 588 -15.73 -1.49 -17.24
N ARG A 589 -15.60 -2.76 -17.58
CA ARG A 589 -16.54 -3.83 -17.19
C ARG A 589 -15.86 -4.96 -16.43
N ARG A 590 -14.65 -4.74 -15.93
CA ARG A 590 -13.95 -5.72 -15.09
C ARG A 590 -14.82 -6.12 -13.92
N ARG A 591 -14.78 -7.39 -13.51
CA ARG A 591 -15.54 -7.84 -12.33
C ARG A 591 -15.10 -7.10 -11.07
N ASN A 592 -13.80 -6.90 -10.92
CA ASN A 592 -13.15 -5.97 -9.99
C ASN A 592 -11.69 -5.76 -10.43
N PHE A 593 -10.96 -4.89 -9.75
CA PHE A 593 -9.55 -4.64 -10.05
C PHE A 593 -8.69 -5.91 -10.00
N ARG A 594 -8.84 -6.74 -8.95
CA ARG A 594 -8.07 -7.98 -8.77
C ARG A 594 -8.22 -8.95 -9.94
N THR A 595 -9.39 -9.02 -10.55
CA THR A 595 -9.63 -9.84 -11.74
C THR A 595 -8.78 -9.35 -12.92
N GLN A 596 -8.80 -8.04 -13.21
CA GLN A 596 -8.00 -7.48 -14.29
C GLN A 596 -6.50 -7.65 -14.03
N ASP A 597 -6.09 -7.58 -12.76
CA ASP A 597 -4.71 -7.84 -12.35
C ASP A 597 -4.28 -9.30 -12.62
N ILE A 598 -5.11 -10.29 -12.25
CA ILE A 598 -4.90 -11.71 -12.57
C ILE A 598 -4.82 -11.93 -14.08
N VAL A 599 -5.72 -11.30 -14.83
CA VAL A 599 -5.75 -11.36 -16.30
C VAL A 599 -4.42 -10.89 -16.88
N MET A 600 -3.91 -9.74 -16.44
CA MET A 600 -2.67 -9.19 -16.95
C MET A 600 -1.46 -10.08 -16.62
N ALA A 601 -1.38 -10.61 -15.39
CA ALA A 601 -0.35 -11.58 -15.02
C ALA A 601 -0.40 -12.87 -15.88
N ALA A 602 -1.62 -13.38 -16.13
CA ALA A 602 -1.84 -14.56 -16.96
C ALA A 602 -1.43 -14.31 -18.43
N LEU A 603 -1.84 -13.18 -19.01
CA LEU A 603 -1.53 -12.83 -20.40
C LEU A 603 -0.03 -12.64 -20.65
N LEU A 604 0.74 -12.22 -19.64
CA LEU A 604 2.21 -12.17 -19.74
C LEU A 604 2.89 -13.55 -19.69
N SER A 605 2.17 -14.57 -19.21
CA SER A 605 2.68 -15.92 -19.04
C SER A 605 2.41 -16.81 -20.28
N ILE A 606 1.83 -16.25 -21.34
CA ILE A 606 1.61 -16.95 -22.61
C ILE A 606 2.94 -17.25 -23.32
N ARG A 607 2.90 -18.25 -24.21
CA ARG A 607 4.07 -18.67 -24.99
C ARG A 607 4.60 -17.55 -25.89
N LYS A 608 5.88 -17.20 -25.73
CA LYS A 608 6.53 -16.12 -26.49
C LYS A 608 6.90 -16.49 -27.93
N ASP A 609 6.94 -17.78 -28.26
CA ASP A 609 7.27 -18.36 -29.57
C ASP A 609 6.08 -18.46 -30.53
N SER A 610 4.93 -17.88 -30.19
CA SER A 610 3.73 -17.89 -31.01
C SER A 610 3.74 -16.80 -32.11
N PRO A 611 3.05 -16.99 -33.25
CA PRO A 611 3.01 -16.01 -34.34
C PRO A 611 2.28 -14.71 -33.98
N GLY A 612 1.38 -14.74 -33.01
CA GLY A 612 0.68 -13.59 -32.43
C GLY A 612 1.16 -13.31 -31.01
N ARG A 613 0.77 -12.17 -30.45
CA ARG A 613 1.20 -11.73 -29.12
C ARG A 613 0.23 -10.77 -28.44
N LEU A 614 0.37 -10.65 -27.11
CA LEU A 614 -0.14 -9.51 -26.36
C LEU A 614 0.65 -8.25 -26.79
N THR A 615 -0.06 -7.22 -27.23
CA THR A 615 0.54 -5.94 -27.64
C THR A 615 0.52 -4.88 -26.54
N GLY A 616 -0.34 -5.04 -25.53
CA GLY A 616 -0.44 -4.11 -24.41
C GLY A 616 -1.78 -4.17 -23.70
N SER A 617 -2.08 -3.12 -22.93
CA SER A 617 -3.30 -2.95 -22.15
C SER A 617 -3.84 -1.54 -22.32
N SER A 618 -5.17 -1.36 -22.35
CA SER A 618 -5.73 -0.01 -22.29
C SER A 618 -5.58 0.63 -20.92
N ASN A 619 -5.59 -0.17 -19.86
CA ASN A 619 -5.41 0.29 -18.49
C ASN A 619 -3.97 0.78 -18.28
N VAL A 620 -3.78 2.08 -18.06
CA VAL A 620 -2.46 2.71 -17.96
C VAL A 620 -1.72 2.28 -16.69
N TYR A 621 -2.42 2.11 -15.57
CA TYR A 621 -1.86 1.62 -14.31
C TYR A 621 -1.31 0.21 -14.46
N LEU A 622 -2.09 -0.70 -15.05
CA LEU A 622 -1.67 -2.09 -15.25
C LEU A 622 -0.60 -2.20 -16.35
N ALA A 623 -0.66 -1.36 -17.38
CA ALA A 623 0.41 -1.26 -18.36
C ALA A 623 1.75 -0.91 -17.69
N ARG A 624 1.75 0.10 -16.79
CA ARG A 624 2.91 0.47 -15.97
C ARG A 624 3.36 -0.68 -15.06
N LYS A 625 2.43 -1.28 -14.31
CA LYS A 625 2.71 -2.36 -13.34
C LYS A 625 3.40 -3.55 -14.00
N TYR A 626 2.99 -3.89 -15.22
CA TYR A 626 3.42 -5.11 -15.92
C TYR A 626 4.47 -4.85 -17.01
N GLY A 627 4.89 -3.60 -17.20
CA GLY A 627 5.91 -3.24 -18.20
C GLY A 627 5.47 -3.51 -19.64
N VAL A 628 4.17 -3.32 -19.94
CA VAL A 628 3.62 -3.46 -21.30
C VAL A 628 3.18 -2.10 -21.84
N PRO A 629 3.13 -1.90 -23.17
CA PRO A 629 2.66 -0.63 -23.74
C PRO A 629 1.21 -0.31 -23.33
N PRO A 630 0.91 0.93 -22.93
CA PRO A 630 -0.47 1.40 -22.86
C PRO A 630 -1.03 1.57 -24.28
N ILE A 631 -2.26 1.09 -24.53
CA ILE A 631 -2.90 1.11 -25.85
C ILE A 631 -4.20 1.91 -25.80
N GLY A 632 -4.43 2.79 -26.78
CA GLY A 632 -5.67 3.54 -26.89
C GLY A 632 -5.98 3.95 -28.32
N THR A 633 -7.27 4.09 -28.63
CA THR A 633 -7.76 4.73 -29.86
C THR A 633 -8.78 5.79 -29.46
N VAL A 634 -9.04 6.76 -30.33
CA VAL A 634 -10.11 7.75 -30.10
C VAL A 634 -11.45 7.07 -29.73
N GLY A 635 -12.22 7.69 -28.83
CA GLY A 635 -13.56 7.26 -28.46
C GLY A 635 -14.65 7.99 -29.25
N HIS A 636 -15.85 7.39 -29.35
CA HIS A 636 -16.96 8.00 -30.09
C HIS A 636 -17.32 9.40 -29.62
N GLU A 637 -17.21 9.68 -28.32
CA GLU A 637 -17.56 10.98 -27.75
C GLU A 637 -16.86 12.15 -28.46
N TRP A 638 -15.64 11.95 -28.96
CA TRP A 638 -14.89 12.97 -29.68
C TRP A 638 -15.63 13.40 -30.95
N THR A 639 -16.01 12.43 -31.78
CA THR A 639 -16.70 12.69 -33.05
C THR A 639 -18.14 13.15 -32.81
N MET A 640 -18.82 12.57 -31.80
CA MET A 640 -20.16 12.98 -31.39
C MET A 640 -20.19 14.46 -30.98
N ALA A 641 -19.27 14.86 -30.10
CA ALA A 641 -19.18 16.22 -29.60
C ALA A 641 -18.84 17.22 -30.70
N ILE A 642 -17.86 16.92 -31.55
CA ILE A 642 -17.44 17.81 -32.64
C ILE A 642 -18.58 18.03 -33.62
N ALA A 643 -19.27 16.98 -34.05
CA ALA A 643 -20.42 17.12 -34.94
C ALA A 643 -21.53 17.99 -34.32
N ALA A 644 -21.82 17.80 -33.04
CA ALA A 644 -22.80 18.62 -32.32
C ALA A 644 -22.34 20.09 -32.24
N LEU A 645 -21.11 20.34 -31.76
CA LEU A 645 -20.55 21.67 -31.56
C LEU A 645 -20.44 22.46 -32.87
N GLU A 646 -19.97 21.83 -33.95
CA GLU A 646 -19.84 22.41 -35.28
C GLU A 646 -21.17 22.42 -36.07
N GLY A 647 -22.20 21.74 -35.56
CA GLY A 647 -23.54 21.74 -36.16
C GLY A 647 -23.63 21.00 -37.50
N THR A 648 -22.81 19.96 -37.71
CA THR A 648 -22.83 19.17 -38.95
C THR A 648 -22.55 17.69 -38.69
N TYR A 649 -23.41 16.84 -39.26
CA TYR A 649 -23.20 15.39 -39.34
C TYR A 649 -22.53 15.00 -40.65
N LYS A 650 -22.84 15.71 -41.75
CA LYS A 650 -22.27 15.47 -43.08
C LYS A 650 -20.73 15.51 -43.09
N ASN A 651 -20.15 16.49 -42.38
CA ASN A 651 -18.70 16.69 -42.34
C ASN A 651 -18.07 16.35 -40.98
N GLY A 652 -18.90 15.90 -40.00
CA GLY A 652 -18.48 15.71 -38.62
C GLY A 652 -17.31 14.73 -38.47
N ASN A 653 -17.28 13.65 -39.26
CA ASN A 653 -16.16 12.69 -39.25
C ASN A 653 -14.85 13.36 -39.70
N SER A 654 -14.86 14.04 -40.86
CA SER A 654 -13.65 14.68 -41.39
C SER A 654 -13.10 15.77 -40.44
N LEU A 655 -13.96 16.57 -39.81
CA LEU A 655 -13.57 17.59 -38.84
C LEU A 655 -12.93 16.98 -37.60
N ALA A 656 -13.54 15.91 -37.06
CA ALA A 656 -13.03 15.21 -35.90
C ALA A 656 -11.64 14.60 -36.16
N LEU A 657 -11.45 13.99 -37.34
CA LEU A 657 -10.17 13.42 -37.75
C LEU A 657 -9.10 14.50 -37.95
N ARG A 658 -9.43 15.60 -38.64
CA ARG A 658 -8.46 16.69 -38.86
C ARG A 658 -8.00 17.33 -37.55
N LYS A 659 -8.90 17.54 -36.58
CA LYS A 659 -8.56 18.06 -35.25
C LYS A 659 -7.71 17.06 -34.45
N TRP A 660 -8.06 15.78 -34.47
CA TRP A 660 -7.27 14.73 -33.80
C TRP A 660 -5.85 14.65 -34.36
N ASN A 661 -5.71 14.62 -35.69
CA ASN A 661 -4.41 14.59 -36.34
C ASN A 661 -3.60 15.88 -36.09
N LYS A 662 -4.26 17.03 -35.93
CA LYS A 662 -3.58 18.28 -35.54
C LYS A 662 -2.94 18.17 -34.15
N THR A 663 -3.65 17.59 -33.18
CA THR A 663 -3.15 17.40 -31.81
C THR A 663 -1.99 16.40 -31.75
N PHE A 664 -2.14 15.23 -32.38
CA PHE A 664 -1.20 14.12 -32.21
C PHE A 664 -0.18 13.94 -33.34
N LYS A 665 -0.30 14.74 -34.41
CA LYS A 665 0.67 14.82 -35.52
C LYS A 665 1.01 13.45 -36.12
N GLY A 666 -0.02 12.64 -36.37
CA GLY A 666 0.11 11.27 -36.89
C GLY A 666 0.20 10.17 -35.83
N ASN A 667 0.48 10.49 -34.57
CA ASN A 667 0.35 9.52 -33.47
C ASN A 667 -1.12 9.18 -33.21
N LEU A 668 -1.38 8.00 -32.62
CA LEU A 668 -2.74 7.51 -32.32
C LEU A 668 -3.63 7.47 -33.59
N GLY A 669 -3.05 7.07 -34.72
CA GLY A 669 -3.62 7.13 -36.06
C GLY A 669 -4.64 6.04 -36.41
N ILE A 670 -5.46 5.60 -35.46
CA ILE A 670 -6.55 4.63 -35.71
C ILE A 670 -7.90 5.35 -35.68
N ALA A 671 -8.56 5.47 -36.84
CA ALA A 671 -9.82 6.18 -37.00
C ALA A 671 -11.04 5.31 -36.66
N LEU A 672 -12.01 5.87 -35.94
CA LEU A 672 -13.23 5.16 -35.54
C LEU A 672 -14.38 5.48 -36.52
N THR A 673 -14.91 4.46 -37.20
CA THR A 673 -15.70 4.66 -38.43
C THR A 673 -17.21 4.76 -38.23
N ASP A 674 -17.75 4.13 -37.19
CA ASP A 674 -19.18 3.88 -37.10
C ASP A 674 -19.94 4.98 -36.33
N THR A 675 -19.35 6.12 -35.96
CA THR A 675 -20.08 7.14 -35.17
C THR A 675 -21.39 7.58 -35.86
N PHE A 676 -21.34 7.85 -37.16
CA PHE A 676 -22.50 8.21 -37.99
C PHE A 676 -22.75 7.18 -39.11
N GLY A 677 -22.25 5.96 -38.93
CA GLY A 677 -22.24 4.91 -39.93
C GLY A 677 -21.00 4.93 -40.83
N THR A 678 -20.48 3.75 -41.15
CA THR A 678 -19.24 3.53 -41.89
C THR A 678 -19.30 4.08 -43.32
N LYS A 679 -20.48 4.07 -43.96
CA LYS A 679 -20.67 4.68 -45.30
C LYS A 679 -20.41 6.19 -45.27
N ALA A 680 -21.00 6.90 -44.31
CA ALA A 680 -20.80 8.34 -44.15
C ALA A 680 -19.34 8.66 -43.79
N PHE A 681 -18.69 7.78 -43.02
CA PHE A 681 -17.27 7.90 -42.72
C PHE A 681 -16.39 7.79 -43.97
N PHE A 682 -16.57 6.77 -44.82
CA PHE A 682 -15.72 6.62 -46.02
C PHE A 682 -15.88 7.77 -47.01
N ALA A 683 -17.06 8.36 -47.13
CA ALA A 683 -17.25 9.57 -47.93
C ALA A 683 -16.49 10.79 -47.38
N ASN A 684 -16.17 10.80 -46.09
CA ASN A 684 -15.37 11.83 -45.42
C ASN A 684 -13.88 11.47 -45.32
N PHE A 685 -13.50 10.23 -45.61
CA PHE A 685 -12.14 9.70 -45.42
C PHE A 685 -11.38 9.69 -46.74
N ASP A 686 -11.15 10.89 -47.27
CA ASP A 686 -10.43 11.16 -48.51
C ASP A 686 -8.96 10.70 -48.47
N TYR A 687 -8.24 10.83 -49.60
CA TYR A 687 -6.82 10.47 -49.70
C TYR A 687 -5.94 11.17 -48.65
N ASP A 688 -6.21 12.46 -48.36
CA ASP A 688 -5.42 13.23 -47.39
C ASP A 688 -5.55 12.65 -45.97
N LEU A 689 -6.75 12.28 -45.55
CA LEU A 689 -6.97 11.64 -44.26
C LEU A 689 -6.51 10.18 -44.26
N ALA A 690 -6.85 9.41 -45.29
CA ALA A 690 -6.51 8.00 -45.41
C ALA A 690 -5.00 7.74 -45.45
N SER A 691 -4.22 8.68 -46.00
CA SER A 691 -2.75 8.60 -45.99
C SER A 691 -2.14 8.90 -44.61
N LYS A 692 -2.73 9.81 -43.83
CA LYS A 692 -2.24 10.22 -42.49
C LYS A 692 -2.56 9.24 -41.36
N TYR A 693 -3.62 8.46 -41.49
CA TYR A 693 -4.03 7.48 -40.48
C TYR A 693 -3.45 6.10 -40.77
N ASP A 694 -2.94 5.41 -39.75
CA ASP A 694 -2.40 4.04 -39.84
C ASP A 694 -3.48 3.02 -40.20
N GLY A 695 -4.74 3.31 -39.86
CA GLY A 695 -5.82 2.38 -40.03
C GLY A 695 -7.16 2.83 -39.46
N VAL A 696 -8.06 1.87 -39.32
CA VAL A 696 -9.42 2.08 -38.82
C VAL A 696 -9.77 1.09 -37.70
N ARG A 697 -10.77 1.43 -36.89
CA ARG A 697 -11.31 0.58 -35.83
C ARG A 697 -12.75 0.19 -36.12
N HIS A 698 -13.03 -1.10 -36.01
CA HIS A 698 -14.34 -1.71 -36.10
C HIS A 698 -14.97 -1.91 -34.71
N ASP A 699 -16.09 -1.23 -34.44
CA ASP A 699 -16.81 -1.25 -33.15
C ASP A 699 -18.31 -1.60 -33.27
N SER A 700 -18.82 -1.79 -34.49
CA SER A 700 -20.15 -2.35 -34.75
C SER A 700 -20.28 -2.87 -36.18
N GLY A 701 -21.29 -3.72 -36.42
CA GLY A 701 -21.55 -4.32 -37.73
C GLY A 701 -20.92 -5.71 -37.91
N ASP A 702 -21.01 -6.25 -39.12
CA ASP A 702 -20.34 -7.50 -39.47
C ASP A 702 -18.86 -7.22 -39.83
N PRO A 703 -17.89 -7.83 -39.12
CA PRO A 703 -16.47 -7.57 -39.35
C PRO A 703 -15.99 -8.02 -40.72
N THR A 704 -16.66 -9.01 -41.34
CA THR A 704 -16.28 -9.60 -42.63
C THR A 704 -16.52 -8.60 -43.77
N SER A 705 -17.75 -8.10 -43.88
CA SER A 705 -18.15 -7.07 -44.84
C SER A 705 -17.45 -5.75 -44.57
N PHE A 706 -17.24 -5.38 -43.31
CA PHE A 706 -16.43 -4.22 -42.95
C PHE A 706 -15.01 -4.32 -43.50
N THR A 707 -14.35 -5.48 -43.35
CA THR A 707 -12.99 -5.70 -43.85
C THR A 707 -12.90 -5.50 -45.38
N VAL A 708 -13.89 -6.02 -46.11
CA VAL A 708 -13.97 -5.85 -47.58
C VAL A 708 -14.14 -4.37 -47.92
N ALA A 709 -15.08 -3.68 -47.27
CA ALA A 709 -15.34 -2.26 -47.52
C ALA A 709 -14.11 -1.38 -47.25
N VAL A 710 -13.34 -1.65 -46.18
CA VAL A 710 -12.09 -0.95 -45.89
C VAL A 710 -11.05 -1.19 -47.00
N CYS A 711 -10.89 -2.44 -47.44
CA CYS A 711 -9.93 -2.77 -48.50
C CYS A 711 -10.30 -2.09 -49.82
N ASP A 712 -11.58 -2.10 -50.18
CA ASP A 712 -12.07 -1.48 -51.41
C ASP A 712 -11.95 0.05 -51.35
N HIS A 713 -12.21 0.67 -50.19
CA HIS A 713 -12.01 2.09 -49.97
C HIS A 713 -10.55 2.51 -50.19
N TYR A 714 -9.59 1.82 -49.55
CA TYR A 714 -8.17 2.12 -49.74
C TYR A 714 -7.73 1.92 -51.20
N LYS A 715 -8.15 0.84 -51.86
CA LYS A 715 -7.85 0.61 -53.28
C LYS A 715 -8.43 1.71 -54.17
N SER A 716 -9.63 2.19 -53.88
CA SER A 716 -10.27 3.29 -54.63
C SER A 716 -9.49 4.60 -54.55
N LEU A 717 -8.72 4.79 -53.47
CA LEU A 717 -7.83 5.93 -53.24
C LEU A 717 -6.40 5.68 -53.73
N GLY A 718 -6.09 4.52 -54.33
CA GLY A 718 -4.73 4.16 -54.74
C GLY A 718 -3.79 3.84 -53.56
N ILE A 719 -4.32 3.53 -52.38
CA ILE A 719 -3.54 3.14 -51.20
C ILE A 719 -3.52 1.61 -51.10
N ASP A 720 -2.34 1.01 -50.93
CA ASP A 720 -2.21 -0.44 -50.71
C ASP A 720 -2.76 -0.83 -49.32
N PRO A 721 -3.85 -1.63 -49.22
CA PRO A 721 -4.41 -2.05 -47.94
C PRO A 721 -3.42 -2.78 -47.04
N LYS A 722 -2.37 -3.43 -47.59
CA LYS A 722 -1.33 -4.12 -46.80
C LYS A 722 -0.52 -3.19 -45.89
N THR A 723 -0.50 -1.90 -46.23
CA THR A 723 0.18 -0.87 -45.43
C THR A 723 -0.65 -0.43 -44.21
N LYS A 724 -1.95 -0.76 -44.18
CA LYS A 724 -2.91 -0.31 -43.18
C LYS A 724 -3.29 -1.43 -42.21
N VAL A 725 -3.95 -1.06 -41.12
CA VAL A 725 -4.43 -1.98 -40.08
C VAL A 725 -5.91 -1.77 -39.75
N ILE A 726 -6.62 -2.86 -39.45
CA ILE A 726 -7.94 -2.81 -38.82
C ILE A 726 -7.82 -3.27 -37.35
N VAL A 727 -8.28 -2.43 -36.42
CA VAL A 727 -8.43 -2.81 -35.01
C VAL A 727 -9.87 -3.24 -34.77
N PHE A 728 -10.09 -4.51 -34.44
CA PHE A 728 -11.43 -5.02 -34.10
C PHE A 728 -11.65 -4.96 -32.58
N SER A 729 -12.79 -4.43 -32.12
CA SER A 729 -13.07 -4.28 -30.68
C SER A 729 -14.51 -4.60 -30.23
N ASP A 730 -15.41 -4.97 -31.15
CA ASP A 730 -16.83 -5.24 -30.81
C ASP A 730 -17.02 -6.64 -30.22
N GLY A 731 -17.14 -6.73 -28.88
CA GLY A 731 -17.62 -7.93 -28.19
C GLY A 731 -16.80 -9.21 -28.44
N LEU A 732 -15.49 -9.08 -28.65
CA LEU A 732 -14.63 -10.19 -29.07
C LEU A 732 -14.42 -11.25 -27.99
N TYR A 733 -14.25 -12.49 -28.45
CA TYR A 733 -13.73 -13.65 -27.71
C TYR A 733 -12.77 -14.42 -28.64
N PRO A 734 -11.95 -15.37 -28.15
CA PRO A 734 -10.93 -16.00 -28.99
C PRO A 734 -11.43 -16.57 -30.31
N GLY A 735 -12.59 -17.25 -30.32
CA GLY A 735 -13.16 -17.82 -31.54
C GLY A 735 -13.48 -16.77 -32.61
N SER A 736 -14.13 -15.66 -32.23
CA SER A 736 -14.45 -14.59 -33.19
C SER A 736 -13.20 -13.88 -33.71
N ALA A 737 -12.23 -13.58 -32.84
CA ALA A 737 -10.97 -12.95 -33.23
C ALA A 737 -10.17 -13.81 -34.23
N ILE A 738 -10.10 -15.13 -34.01
CA ILE A 738 -9.41 -16.07 -34.89
C ILE A 738 -10.10 -16.14 -36.27
N SER A 739 -11.44 -16.18 -36.29
CA SER A 739 -12.20 -16.15 -37.55
C SER A 739 -11.94 -14.87 -38.34
N ILE A 740 -11.96 -13.72 -37.67
CA ILE A 740 -11.69 -12.42 -38.29
C ILE A 740 -10.25 -12.33 -38.79
N LYS A 741 -9.27 -12.85 -38.03
CA LYS A 741 -7.86 -12.89 -38.44
C LYS A 741 -7.69 -13.62 -39.77
N LYS A 742 -8.30 -14.80 -39.89
CA LYS A 742 -8.26 -15.60 -41.13
C LYS A 742 -8.83 -14.84 -42.32
N HIS A 743 -9.95 -14.14 -42.13
CA HIS A 743 -10.56 -13.33 -43.19
C HIS A 743 -9.72 -12.11 -43.57
N ALA A 744 -9.19 -11.38 -42.59
CA ALA A 744 -8.30 -10.24 -42.84
C ALA A 744 -7.04 -10.63 -43.62
N ASP A 745 -6.44 -11.79 -43.30
CA ASP A 745 -5.31 -12.34 -44.04
C ASP A 745 -5.66 -12.63 -45.51
N GLN A 746 -6.85 -13.19 -45.76
CA GLN A 746 -7.34 -13.46 -47.11
C GLN A 746 -7.56 -12.16 -47.91
N CYS A 747 -8.03 -11.10 -47.26
CA CYS A 747 -8.18 -9.78 -47.87
C CYS A 747 -6.84 -9.04 -48.04
N GLY A 748 -5.76 -9.51 -47.41
CA GLY A 748 -4.44 -8.88 -47.48
C GLY A 748 -4.34 -7.58 -46.68
N ILE A 749 -5.01 -7.48 -45.53
CA ILE A 749 -4.92 -6.32 -44.63
C ILE A 749 -4.49 -6.76 -43.23
N LYS A 750 -3.66 -5.97 -42.55
CA LYS A 750 -3.23 -6.27 -41.18
C LYS A 750 -4.40 -6.09 -40.21
N CYS A 751 -4.41 -6.86 -39.12
CA CYS A 751 -5.38 -6.66 -38.06
C CYS A 751 -4.80 -6.82 -36.65
N ALA A 752 -5.49 -6.18 -35.71
CA ALA A 752 -5.26 -6.31 -34.27
C ALA A 752 -6.59 -6.35 -33.52
N PHE A 753 -6.58 -6.83 -32.28
CA PHE A 753 -7.79 -7.11 -31.52
C PHE A 753 -7.76 -6.46 -30.14
N GLY A 754 -8.76 -5.64 -29.83
CA GLY A 754 -9.01 -5.13 -28.48
C GLY A 754 -10.05 -6.00 -27.78
N ILE A 755 -9.63 -6.81 -26.79
CA ILE A 755 -10.53 -7.76 -26.12
C ILE A 755 -10.78 -7.27 -24.68
N GLY A 756 -12.04 -6.95 -24.38
CA GLY A 756 -12.44 -6.37 -23.10
C GLY A 756 -13.08 -7.39 -22.15
N THR A 757 -14.41 -7.32 -22.02
CA THR A 757 -15.21 -8.10 -21.04
C THR A 757 -14.91 -9.60 -21.05
N ASN A 758 -14.57 -10.20 -22.20
CA ASN A 758 -14.26 -11.63 -22.27
C ASN A 758 -12.98 -11.99 -21.49
N PHE A 759 -12.05 -11.07 -21.29
CA PHE A 759 -10.94 -11.26 -20.37
C PHE A 759 -11.35 -10.94 -18.92
N THR A 760 -11.90 -9.76 -18.67
CA THR A 760 -11.98 -9.22 -17.30
C THR A 760 -13.27 -9.53 -16.55
N ASN A 761 -14.24 -10.21 -17.18
CA ASN A 761 -15.52 -10.54 -16.55
C ASN A 761 -16.15 -11.80 -17.18
N ASP A 762 -15.36 -12.87 -17.30
CA ASP A 762 -15.83 -14.18 -17.80
C ASP A 762 -15.81 -15.25 -16.69
N PHE A 763 -16.88 -15.23 -15.90
CA PHE A 763 -17.08 -16.08 -14.72
C PHE A 763 -18.27 -17.02 -14.87
N THR A 764 -18.21 -18.13 -14.16
CA THR A 764 -19.32 -19.05 -13.93
C THR A 764 -19.82 -18.90 -12.50
N CYS A 765 -21.04 -19.36 -12.25
CA CYS A 765 -21.60 -19.40 -10.89
C CYS A 765 -20.78 -20.38 -10.04
N ALA A 766 -20.35 -19.98 -8.84
CA ALA A 766 -19.57 -20.85 -7.96
C ALA A 766 -20.40 -22.05 -7.47
N SER A 767 -21.70 -21.84 -7.23
CA SER A 767 -22.66 -22.89 -6.86
C SER A 767 -23.05 -23.81 -8.03
N ALA A 768 -22.90 -23.33 -9.27
CA ALA A 768 -23.30 -24.05 -10.48
C ALA A 768 -22.33 -23.74 -11.64
N PRO A 769 -21.17 -24.42 -11.72
CA PRO A 769 -20.09 -24.09 -12.66
C PRO A 769 -20.45 -24.15 -14.15
N LEU A 770 -21.58 -24.77 -14.49
CA LEU A 770 -22.10 -24.82 -15.87
C LEU A 770 -22.90 -23.56 -16.27
N ILE A 771 -23.25 -22.70 -15.30
CA ILE A 771 -24.03 -21.48 -15.53
C ILE A 771 -23.09 -20.29 -15.55
N GLN A 772 -23.21 -19.44 -16.57
CA GLN A 772 -22.41 -18.22 -16.68
C GLN A 772 -22.94 -17.14 -15.73
N SER A 773 -22.07 -16.58 -14.88
CA SER A 773 -22.37 -15.33 -14.15
C SER A 773 -22.11 -14.16 -15.10
N LYS A 774 -23.19 -13.58 -15.62
CA LYS A 774 -23.14 -12.57 -16.69
C LYS A 774 -22.45 -11.28 -16.22
N ALA A 775 -21.63 -10.70 -17.10
CA ALA A 775 -21.05 -9.38 -16.88
C ALA A 775 -22.12 -8.27 -16.96
N ALA A 776 -21.92 -7.18 -16.22
CA ALA A 776 -22.81 -6.02 -16.26
C ALA A 776 -22.80 -5.35 -17.64
N ASN A 777 -23.99 -5.13 -18.23
CA ASN A 777 -24.13 -4.45 -19.51
C ASN A 777 -24.37 -2.94 -19.33
N ILE A 778 -23.34 -2.27 -18.81
CA ILE A 778 -23.38 -0.85 -18.42
C ILE A 778 -22.56 0.03 -19.37
N VAL A 779 -22.99 1.28 -19.55
CA VAL A 779 -22.27 2.33 -20.30
C VAL A 779 -22.50 3.69 -19.65
N ILE A 780 -21.54 4.60 -19.82
CA ILE A 780 -21.72 6.04 -19.60
C ILE A 780 -21.50 6.69 -20.96
N LYS A 781 -22.42 7.56 -21.39
CA LYS A 781 -22.43 8.15 -22.73
C LYS A 781 -22.56 9.66 -22.67
N LEU A 782 -21.88 10.35 -23.56
CA LEU A 782 -22.04 11.78 -23.76
C LEU A 782 -23.43 12.06 -24.36
N PHE A 783 -24.25 12.85 -23.66
CA PHE A 783 -25.61 13.22 -24.06
C PHE A 783 -25.70 14.63 -24.62
N ARG A 784 -24.95 15.58 -24.06
CA ARG A 784 -24.97 16.98 -24.51
C ARG A 784 -23.59 17.62 -24.47
N CYS A 785 -23.37 18.53 -25.40
CA CYS A 785 -22.30 19.53 -25.39
C CYS A 785 -22.95 20.92 -25.45
N ASN A 786 -22.73 21.73 -24.42
CA ASN A 786 -23.49 22.95 -24.15
C ASN A 786 -25.00 22.66 -24.24
N ALA A 787 -25.75 23.42 -25.04
CA ALA A 787 -27.18 23.20 -25.27
C ALA A 787 -27.49 22.18 -26.38
N LYS A 788 -26.48 21.55 -27.01
CA LYS A 788 -26.65 20.69 -28.19
C LYS A 788 -26.60 19.21 -27.81
N TYR A 789 -27.51 18.42 -28.38
CA TYR A 789 -27.52 16.97 -28.17
C TYR A 789 -26.40 16.28 -28.95
N CYS A 790 -25.83 15.26 -28.34
CA CYS A 790 -24.88 14.34 -28.96
C CYS A 790 -25.61 13.04 -29.33
N ILE A 791 -25.31 12.51 -30.51
CA ILE A 791 -25.91 11.29 -31.03
C ILE A 791 -24.85 10.34 -31.60
N LYS A 792 -25.11 9.04 -31.57
CA LYS A 792 -24.37 8.00 -32.30
C LYS A 792 -25.37 7.17 -33.10
N LEU A 793 -25.09 6.94 -34.38
CA LEU A 793 -25.86 6.03 -35.24
C LEU A 793 -25.28 4.60 -35.18
N SER A 794 -23.96 4.39 -35.24
CA SER A 794 -23.40 3.03 -35.44
C SER A 794 -23.76 2.43 -36.81
N ASP A 795 -23.24 1.24 -37.12
CA ASP A 795 -23.66 0.46 -38.29
C ASP A 795 -24.88 -0.44 -38.03
N VAL A 796 -25.43 -0.43 -36.80
CA VAL A 796 -26.56 -1.27 -36.39
C VAL A 796 -27.65 -0.42 -35.73
N ALA A 797 -28.86 -0.46 -36.29
CA ALA A 797 -29.99 0.37 -35.81
C ALA A 797 -30.25 0.26 -34.30
N SER A 798 -30.15 -0.95 -33.72
CA SER A 798 -30.35 -1.19 -32.28
C SER A 798 -29.27 -0.58 -31.37
N LYS A 799 -28.16 -0.11 -31.94
CA LYS A 799 -27.06 0.57 -31.22
C LYS A 799 -27.14 2.10 -31.35
N HIS A 800 -28.16 2.66 -32.02
CA HIS A 800 -28.43 4.11 -32.06
C HIS A 800 -28.58 4.65 -30.63
N THR A 801 -27.98 5.81 -30.34
CA THR A 801 -28.17 6.49 -29.05
C THR A 801 -28.13 8.00 -29.17
N GLY A 802 -28.97 8.65 -28.36
CA GLY A 802 -29.09 10.10 -28.28
C GLY A 802 -30.55 10.53 -28.28
N ASN A 803 -30.80 11.83 -28.38
CA ASN A 803 -32.15 12.37 -28.48
C ASN A 803 -32.83 11.95 -29.80
N ALA A 804 -34.10 11.55 -29.74
CA ALA A 804 -34.83 11.01 -30.91
C ALA A 804 -34.94 12.02 -32.07
N ASN A 805 -35.29 13.28 -31.77
CA ASN A 805 -35.42 14.31 -32.80
C ASN A 805 -34.06 14.64 -33.43
N GLU A 806 -33.00 14.64 -32.63
CA GLU A 806 -31.65 14.88 -33.14
C GLU A 806 -31.13 13.71 -33.97
N LEU A 807 -31.48 12.47 -33.62
CA LEU A 807 -31.22 11.29 -34.45
C LEU A 807 -31.91 11.40 -35.81
N GLU A 808 -33.20 11.75 -35.84
CA GLU A 808 -33.96 11.95 -37.07
C GLU A 808 -33.38 13.07 -37.93
N ARG A 809 -32.96 14.18 -37.31
CA ARG A 809 -32.26 15.28 -37.98
C ARG A 809 -30.96 14.80 -38.61
N ALA A 810 -30.15 14.03 -37.87
CA ALA A 810 -28.88 13.50 -38.36
C ALA A 810 -29.08 12.54 -39.53
N GLN A 811 -30.04 11.62 -39.43
CA GLN A 811 -30.38 10.69 -40.50
C GLN A 811 -30.85 11.44 -41.75
N SER A 812 -31.73 12.43 -41.59
CA SER A 812 -32.20 13.26 -42.69
C SER A 812 -31.08 14.05 -43.38
N GLU A 813 -30.19 14.67 -42.59
CA GLU A 813 -29.02 15.39 -43.11
C GLU A 813 -28.12 14.48 -43.96
N LEU A 814 -27.84 13.26 -43.46
CA LEU A 814 -26.98 12.30 -44.13
C LEU A 814 -27.65 11.63 -45.34
N LEU A 815 -28.96 11.35 -45.28
CA LEU A 815 -29.74 10.85 -46.42
C LEU A 815 -29.77 11.86 -47.57
N ASN A 816 -30.05 13.14 -47.26
CA ASN A 816 -30.04 14.22 -48.25
C ASN A 816 -28.65 14.44 -48.87
N ALA A 817 -27.58 14.08 -48.13
CA ALA A 817 -26.21 14.12 -48.64
C ALA A 817 -25.80 12.84 -49.39
N GLY A 818 -26.67 11.83 -49.52
CA GLY A 818 -26.36 10.53 -50.13
C GLY A 818 -25.46 9.61 -49.29
N LEU A 819 -25.25 9.96 -48.01
CA LEU A 819 -24.29 9.33 -47.09
C LEU A 819 -24.91 8.22 -46.24
N LEU A 820 -26.24 8.11 -46.22
CA LEU A 820 -26.98 6.95 -45.71
C LEU A 820 -27.66 6.21 -46.86
N ALA A 821 -28.03 4.95 -46.66
CA ALA A 821 -28.94 4.24 -47.56
C ALA A 821 -30.37 4.42 -47.06
N MET A 822 -31.35 4.51 -47.98
CA MET A 822 -32.78 4.56 -47.64
C MET A 822 -33.23 3.26 -46.97
#